data_AF-A0A8T0S6V4-F1
#
_entry.id   AF-A0A8T0S6V4-F1
#
_cell.length_a   1.000
_cell.length_b   1.000
_cell.length_c   1.000
_cell.angle_alpha   90.00
_cell.angle_beta   90.00
_cell.angle_gamma   90.00
#
_symmetry.space_group_name_H-M   'P 1'
#
loop_
_entity.id
_entity.type
_entity.pdbx_description
1 polymer ?
#
loop_
_entity_poly.entity_id
_entity_poly.type
_entity_poly.pdbx_seq_one_letter_code
_entity_poly.pdbx_strand_id
1 'polypeptide(L)'
;MPMPSLSFLPRLSSLWALSAMARGRGGGGSRGAAGRMAVVPGRLALFVLAAAAQVACAAAAGHDYGEALSKSILYFEAQRSGRLPGGQRVGWRADSGLLDGKANGVDLVGGYYDAGDNVKFGLPMAFTVTMMSWSVVEYGEQMAAAGELGHALEALRWGTDYFVKAHPEANVLYGEVGDGDSDHGCWQRPEDMTTSRQAYRLDPQHPGSELAGETAAAMAAASLVFRSSDPGYANQLLQHSKQLFDFADKYRGRYDSSITVARKYYASSSGYGDELLWAAVWLYKASGDGQYLDYLANNADALGGTGWSINEFGWDVKYPGVQVLAAMLLLRGKAGGAHADVLRRYKQKADLFACSCLGRAGATNVRRTPGGMIYLQSWNNVQFVTSASFLLAAYGDHLAAARQAAQCPSGAAAAQPAELLAFARSQVDYILGSNPRATSYMVGYGATFPQQAHHRGASIVSVKADPSFVSCQGGFNSWYHRRGSNPNLLVGATVGGPDEYDNFADERDNYEQTEATTYNNAPLMGVLARLHGGGRRFGRSSSLADEVSATTLKNDNQTSLPPPSLAAAAAEDASPIEIEQKATASWTERGKTYHRYAVTVTNRSPKTVHELHIGISKLSGKVWGVDKARYGYVLPSWLPSLPAGKSAAFVYIQAAPPAHVWVTGYKIL
;
A
#
# COMPACT_ATOMS: atom_id res chain seq x y z
N MET A 1 -4.35 -24.17 -35.52
CA MET A 1 -4.59 -25.63 -35.37
C MET A 1 -5.88 -25.81 -34.57
N PRO A 2 -6.81 -26.68 -34.99
CA PRO A 2 -8.23 -26.57 -34.60
C PRO A 2 -8.60 -27.40 -33.37
N MET A 3 -9.64 -26.92 -32.66
CA MET A 3 -10.33 -27.57 -31.54
C MET A 3 -11.12 -28.82 -31.97
N PRO A 4 -11.47 -29.72 -31.04
CA PRO A 4 -12.67 -30.53 -31.14
C PRO A 4 -13.75 -30.10 -30.13
N SER A 5 -14.93 -29.87 -30.68
CA SER A 5 -16.25 -29.80 -30.02
C SER A 5 -16.69 -31.18 -29.53
N LEU A 6 -17.39 -31.24 -28.38
CA LEU A 6 -18.37 -32.29 -28.11
C LEU A 6 -19.49 -31.76 -27.21
N SER A 7 -20.68 -31.77 -27.79
CA SER A 7 -21.99 -31.41 -27.24
C SER A 7 -22.67 -32.58 -26.56
N PHE A 8 -23.31 -32.39 -25.41
CA PHE A 8 -24.45 -33.21 -24.97
C PHE A 8 -25.41 -32.40 -24.08
N LEU A 9 -26.66 -32.29 -24.55
CA LEU A 9 -27.86 -31.95 -23.76
C LEU A 9 -28.27 -33.18 -22.91
N PRO A 10 -29.08 -32.96 -21.85
CA PRO A 10 -30.43 -33.51 -21.94
C PRO A 10 -31.54 -32.60 -21.39
N ARG A 11 -32.75 -33.07 -21.69
CA ARG A 11 -34.06 -32.42 -21.68
C ARG A 11 -34.68 -32.23 -20.28
N LEU A 12 -35.54 -31.21 -20.23
CA LEU A 12 -36.62 -30.99 -19.27
C LEU A 12 -37.56 -32.21 -19.13
N SER A 13 -37.96 -32.55 -17.89
CA SER A 13 -39.36 -32.83 -17.51
C SER A 13 -39.55 -33.09 -16.00
N SER A 14 -40.54 -32.39 -15.42
CA SER A 14 -41.45 -32.82 -14.32
C SER A 14 -40.85 -33.03 -12.90
N LEU A 15 -41.34 -32.45 -11.81
CA LEU A 15 -42.72 -32.49 -11.26
C LEU A 15 -42.99 -31.32 -10.29
N TRP A 16 -44.24 -30.88 -10.33
CA TRP A 16 -44.90 -29.91 -9.45
C TRP A 16 -45.49 -30.57 -8.18
N ALA A 17 -45.68 -29.71 -7.17
CA ALA A 17 -46.75 -29.67 -6.18
C ALA A 17 -46.75 -30.65 -4.99
N LEU A 18 -46.90 -30.08 -3.78
CA LEU A 18 -47.97 -30.46 -2.85
C LEU A 18 -48.19 -29.41 -1.76
N SER A 19 -49.33 -28.72 -1.84
CA SER A 19 -50.01 -28.12 -0.69
C SER A 19 -51.52 -28.27 -0.86
N ALA A 20 -52.19 -28.68 0.22
CA ALA A 20 -53.61 -28.59 0.56
C ALA A 20 -54.67 -29.35 -0.28
N MET A 21 -55.25 -30.41 0.31
CA MET A 21 -56.63 -30.44 0.85
C MET A 21 -57.10 -31.89 1.03
N ALA A 22 -57.58 -32.24 2.23
CA ALA A 22 -58.58 -33.30 2.39
C ALA A 22 -59.48 -32.99 3.59
N ARG A 23 -60.76 -32.73 3.30
CA ARG A 23 -61.87 -32.80 4.25
C ARG A 23 -62.22 -34.27 4.48
N GLY A 24 -62.45 -34.65 5.73
CA GLY A 24 -63.04 -35.93 6.10
C GLY A 24 -63.73 -35.83 7.46
N ARG A 25 -65.06 -35.94 7.45
CA ARG A 25 -65.95 -35.94 8.63
C ARG A 25 -65.82 -37.24 9.42
N GLY A 26 -65.95 -37.12 10.75
CA GLY A 26 -66.94 -37.89 11.52
C GLY A 26 -66.46 -39.08 12.36
N GLY A 27 -66.61 -38.94 13.69
CA GLY A 27 -67.11 -40.02 14.55
C GLY A 27 -66.13 -40.65 15.55
N GLY A 28 -66.51 -40.61 16.84
CA GLY A 28 -66.06 -41.58 17.85
C GLY A 28 -65.37 -40.96 19.06
N GLY A 29 -66.02 -40.95 20.22
CA GLY A 29 -65.56 -40.26 21.42
C GLY A 29 -64.57 -41.04 22.29
N SER A 30 -63.92 -40.34 23.22
CA SER A 30 -63.95 -40.67 24.65
C SER A 30 -63.23 -39.57 25.46
N ARG A 31 -63.66 -39.48 26.73
CA ARG A 31 -63.42 -38.41 27.71
C ARG A 31 -62.00 -38.44 28.27
N GLY A 32 -61.48 -37.28 28.71
CA GLY A 32 -60.40 -37.26 29.70
C GLY A 32 -59.74 -35.90 29.97
N ALA A 33 -60.17 -35.25 31.05
CA ALA A 33 -59.45 -34.28 31.89
C ALA A 33 -58.96 -32.95 31.27
N ALA A 34 -59.64 -31.88 31.70
CA ALA A 34 -59.19 -30.50 31.57
C ALA A 34 -57.98 -30.20 32.47
N GLY A 35 -56.88 -29.76 31.85
CA GLY A 35 -55.80 -29.01 32.50
C GLY A 35 -55.60 -27.70 31.76
N ARG A 36 -56.13 -26.60 32.30
CA ARG A 36 -55.84 -25.24 31.80
C ARG A 36 -54.39 -24.89 32.15
N MET A 37 -53.47 -25.02 31.21
CA MET A 37 -52.24 -24.22 31.21
C MET A 37 -52.47 -23.00 30.33
N ALA A 38 -52.68 -21.84 30.98
CA ALA A 38 -52.64 -20.56 30.31
C ALA A 38 -51.18 -20.29 29.87
N VAL A 39 -50.89 -20.48 28.59
CA VAL A 39 -49.64 -20.03 28.00
C VAL A 39 -49.75 -18.51 27.82
N VAL A 40 -49.01 -17.77 28.65
CA VAL A 40 -48.92 -16.31 28.60
C VAL A 40 -48.18 -15.90 27.30
N PRO A 41 -48.84 -15.32 26.29
CA PRO A 41 -48.19 -14.95 25.03
C PRO A 41 -47.26 -13.73 25.17
N GLY A 42 -47.34 -13.01 26.30
CA GLY A 42 -46.58 -11.80 26.53
C GLY A 42 -45.08 -12.01 26.77
N ARG A 43 -44.65 -13.16 27.31
CA ARG A 43 -43.23 -13.37 27.65
C ARG A 43 -42.37 -13.63 26.42
N LEU A 44 -42.84 -14.41 25.44
CA LEU A 44 -42.09 -14.66 24.21
C LEU A 44 -41.96 -13.40 23.34
N ALA A 45 -43.04 -12.60 23.26
CA ALA A 45 -43.02 -11.31 22.58
C ALA A 45 -42.08 -10.30 23.26
N LEU A 46 -42.03 -10.26 24.60
CA LEU A 46 -41.06 -9.43 25.33
C LEU A 46 -39.61 -9.89 25.14
N PHE A 47 -39.34 -11.20 25.06
CA PHE A 47 -37.99 -11.70 24.78
C PHE A 47 -37.55 -11.40 23.34
N VAL A 48 -38.46 -11.52 22.36
CA VAL A 48 -38.17 -11.14 20.97
C VAL A 48 -38.00 -9.62 20.82
N LEU A 49 -38.81 -8.82 21.51
CA LEU A 49 -38.66 -7.36 21.55
C LEU A 49 -37.39 -6.92 22.30
N ALA A 50 -37.01 -7.60 23.38
CA ALA A 50 -35.78 -7.32 24.12
C ALA A 50 -34.54 -7.75 23.34
N ALA A 51 -34.58 -8.89 22.63
CA ALA A 51 -33.51 -9.33 21.73
C ALA A 51 -33.40 -8.41 20.50
N ALA A 52 -34.52 -8.01 19.90
CA ALA A 52 -34.55 -7.04 18.81
C ALA A 52 -34.09 -5.65 19.27
N ALA A 53 -34.42 -5.23 20.50
CA ALA A 53 -33.94 -4.00 21.11
C ALA A 53 -32.45 -4.07 21.47
N GLN A 54 -31.93 -5.22 21.92
CA GLN A 54 -30.49 -5.42 22.13
C GLN A 54 -29.71 -5.44 20.81
N VAL A 55 -30.26 -6.03 19.75
CA VAL A 55 -29.70 -5.97 18.39
C VAL A 55 -29.76 -4.56 17.82
N ALA A 56 -30.87 -3.83 18.02
CA ALA A 56 -30.98 -2.43 17.64
C ALA A 56 -30.10 -1.50 18.48
N CYS A 57 -29.85 -1.82 19.75
CA CYS A 57 -28.99 -1.04 20.64
C CYS A 57 -27.50 -1.31 20.38
N ALA A 58 -27.14 -2.53 19.99
CA ALA A 58 -25.80 -2.86 19.46
C ALA A 58 -25.55 -2.21 18.09
N ALA A 59 -26.58 -2.09 17.25
CA ALA A 59 -26.53 -1.28 16.02
C ALA A 59 -26.58 0.25 16.28
N ALA A 60 -26.98 0.68 17.48
CA ALA A 60 -27.04 2.08 17.88
C ALA A 60 -25.75 2.58 18.56
N ALA A 61 -24.86 1.69 18.99
CA ALA A 61 -23.49 2.03 19.37
C ALA A 61 -22.63 2.02 18.09
N GLY A 62 -22.09 3.17 17.70
CA GLY A 62 -21.19 3.25 16.55
C GLY A 62 -19.94 2.39 16.73
N HIS A 63 -19.31 1.99 15.62
CA HIS A 63 -18.04 1.27 15.63
C HIS A 63 -16.90 2.11 16.25
N ASP A 64 -16.01 1.48 17.01
CA ASP A 64 -14.78 2.10 17.50
C ASP A 64 -13.71 2.04 16.40
N TYR A 65 -13.70 3.07 15.56
CA TYR A 65 -12.71 3.17 14.49
C TYR A 65 -11.27 3.34 15.00
N GLY A 66 -11.06 3.81 16.24
CA GLY A 66 -9.72 3.93 16.83
C GLY A 66 -9.14 2.57 17.20
N GLU A 67 -9.96 1.71 17.80
CA GLU A 67 -9.61 0.32 18.06
C GLU A 67 -9.36 -0.44 16.75
N ALA A 68 -10.25 -0.30 15.76
CA ALA A 68 -10.08 -0.93 14.46
C ALA A 68 -8.81 -0.45 13.74
N LEU A 69 -8.47 0.84 13.83
CA LEU A 69 -7.24 1.41 13.25
C LEU A 69 -5.99 0.74 13.85
N SER A 70 -5.92 0.69 15.18
CA SER A 70 -4.79 0.12 15.92
C SER A 70 -4.59 -1.36 15.54
N LYS A 71 -5.69 -2.12 15.44
CA LYS A 71 -5.66 -3.52 14.99
C LYS A 71 -5.23 -3.63 13.52
N SER A 72 -5.79 -2.82 12.63
CA SER A 72 -5.46 -2.84 11.20
C SER A 72 -3.97 -2.64 10.95
N ILE A 73 -3.31 -1.74 11.71
CA ILE A 73 -1.86 -1.51 11.64
C ILE A 73 -1.08 -2.68 12.26
N LEU A 74 -1.55 -3.25 13.39
CA LEU A 74 -0.91 -4.39 14.05
C LEU A 74 -0.78 -5.62 13.13
N TYR A 75 -1.74 -5.82 12.21
CA TYR A 75 -1.69 -6.92 11.24
C TYR A 75 -0.39 -6.91 10.40
N PHE A 76 0.14 -5.74 10.03
CA PHE A 76 1.39 -5.69 9.27
C PHE A 76 2.57 -6.28 10.03
N GLU A 77 2.60 -6.15 11.37
CA GLU A 77 3.62 -6.82 12.18
C GLU A 77 3.52 -8.35 12.09
N ALA A 78 2.32 -8.89 11.93
CA ALA A 78 2.08 -10.31 11.72
C ALA A 78 2.52 -10.80 10.34
N GLN A 79 2.69 -9.90 9.36
CA GLN A 79 3.16 -10.22 8.01
C GLN A 79 4.68 -10.01 7.81
N ARG A 80 5.40 -9.43 8.78
CA ARG A 80 6.84 -9.13 8.63
C ARG A 80 7.66 -10.39 8.34
N SER A 81 8.41 -10.44 7.24
CA SER A 81 9.47 -11.43 6.99
C SER A 81 10.82 -10.87 7.43
N GLY A 82 11.79 -11.72 7.74
CA GLY A 82 13.14 -11.31 8.15
C GLY A 82 13.36 -11.33 9.66
N ARG A 83 14.36 -10.54 10.11
CA ARG A 83 14.70 -10.38 11.52
C ARG A 83 13.78 -9.36 12.19
N LEU A 84 12.95 -9.81 13.12
CA LEU A 84 11.96 -8.95 13.78
C LEU A 84 12.62 -7.96 14.74
N PRO A 85 12.07 -6.74 14.90
CA PRO A 85 12.60 -5.75 15.81
C PRO A 85 12.30 -6.12 17.27
N GLY A 86 13.12 -5.63 18.20
CA GLY A 86 12.91 -5.88 19.64
C GLY A 86 11.58 -5.35 20.18
N GLY A 87 10.97 -4.36 19.53
CA GLY A 87 9.65 -3.80 19.85
C GLY A 87 8.46 -4.49 19.19
N GLN A 88 8.64 -5.65 18.55
CA GLN A 88 7.56 -6.40 17.91
C GLN A 88 6.42 -6.72 18.89
N ARG A 89 5.20 -6.26 18.58
CA ARG A 89 3.99 -6.46 19.41
C ARG A 89 3.32 -7.81 19.18
N VAL A 90 3.40 -8.33 17.96
CA VAL A 90 2.87 -9.67 17.61
C VAL A 90 3.77 -10.76 18.17
N GLY A 91 3.51 -11.13 19.42
CA GLY A 91 4.39 -11.98 20.23
C GLY A 91 4.56 -13.41 19.74
N TRP A 92 3.64 -13.95 18.94
CA TRP A 92 3.70 -15.32 18.44
C TRP A 92 4.58 -15.49 17.18
N ARG A 93 4.97 -14.39 16.52
CA ARG A 93 5.92 -14.39 15.38
C ARG A 93 7.38 -14.41 15.84
N ALA A 94 8.26 -14.98 15.02
CA ALA A 94 9.71 -14.93 15.21
C ALA A 94 10.47 -14.71 13.87
N ASP A 95 11.79 -14.64 13.96
CA ASP A 95 12.69 -14.42 12.82
C ASP A 95 12.50 -15.53 11.76
N SER A 96 12.32 -15.13 10.50
CA SER A 96 12.10 -16.07 9.37
C SER A 96 12.70 -15.49 8.07
N GLY A 97 12.84 -16.32 7.02
CA GLY A 97 13.34 -15.84 5.72
C GLY A 97 14.76 -15.25 5.77
N LEU A 98 15.59 -15.67 6.74
CA LEU A 98 16.90 -15.08 7.03
C LEU A 98 17.97 -15.33 5.95
N LEU A 99 17.66 -16.16 4.96
CA LEU A 99 18.53 -16.49 3.84
C LEU A 99 18.04 -15.93 2.51
N ASP A 100 16.95 -15.15 2.52
CA ASP A 100 16.37 -14.54 1.32
C ASP A 100 17.43 -13.74 0.53
N GLY A 101 17.57 -14.08 -0.76
CA GLY A 101 18.52 -13.43 -1.68
C GLY A 101 19.95 -13.95 -1.60
N LYS A 102 20.34 -14.70 -0.56
CA LYS A 102 21.72 -15.17 -0.37
C LYS A 102 22.24 -15.99 -1.56
N ALA A 103 21.40 -16.87 -2.12
CA ALA A 103 21.73 -17.67 -3.30
C ALA A 103 21.96 -16.82 -4.56
N ASN A 104 21.39 -15.62 -4.61
CA ASN A 104 21.52 -14.65 -5.71
C ASN A 104 22.64 -13.62 -5.46
N GLY A 105 23.38 -13.72 -4.34
CA GLY A 105 24.45 -12.78 -3.99
C GLY A 105 23.96 -11.42 -3.46
N VAL A 106 22.70 -11.32 -3.03
CA VAL A 106 22.08 -10.09 -2.51
C VAL A 106 21.47 -10.33 -1.12
N ASP A 107 21.24 -9.27 -0.34
CA ASP A 107 20.47 -9.34 0.90
C ASP A 107 19.03 -8.93 0.60
N LEU A 108 18.10 -9.88 0.63
CA LEU A 108 16.66 -9.63 0.47
C LEU A 108 15.89 -9.95 1.75
N VAL A 109 16.55 -10.05 2.90
CA VAL A 109 15.89 -10.27 4.20
C VAL A 109 15.04 -9.05 4.58
N GLY A 110 13.80 -9.26 5.00
CA GLY A 110 12.84 -8.20 5.29
C GLY A 110 11.57 -8.28 4.42
N GLY A 111 10.79 -7.20 4.39
CA GLY A 111 9.56 -7.11 3.59
C GLY A 111 8.40 -7.87 4.22
N TYR A 112 7.30 -7.99 3.48
CA TYR A 112 6.08 -8.64 3.96
C TYR A 112 5.83 -9.96 3.24
N TYR A 113 5.40 -10.97 3.98
CA TYR A 113 4.66 -12.07 3.36
C TYR A 113 3.32 -11.54 2.86
N ASP A 114 2.90 -12.01 1.69
CA ASP A 114 1.81 -11.40 0.93
C ASP A 114 0.44 -11.58 1.62
N ALA A 115 0.14 -12.83 2.00
CA ALA A 115 -1.16 -13.23 2.52
C ALA A 115 -1.03 -14.29 3.63
N GLY A 116 -1.69 -15.44 3.49
CA GLY A 116 -1.55 -16.59 4.39
C GLY A 116 -0.33 -17.46 4.12
N ASP A 117 0.43 -17.12 3.08
CA ASP A 117 1.61 -17.81 2.58
C ASP A 117 2.92 -17.18 3.06
N ASN A 118 4.03 -17.72 2.56
CA ASN A 118 5.34 -17.16 2.87
C ASN A 118 6.06 -16.63 1.62
N VAL A 119 5.36 -16.40 0.51
CA VAL A 119 5.98 -15.78 -0.67
C VAL A 119 5.99 -14.26 -0.49
N LYS A 120 7.01 -13.61 -1.04
CA LYS A 120 7.12 -12.15 -1.10
C LYS A 120 6.84 -11.69 -2.52
N PHE A 121 5.56 -11.57 -2.87
CA PHE A 121 5.14 -11.06 -4.17
C PHE A 121 5.30 -9.54 -4.22
N GLY A 122 6.15 -9.05 -5.12
CA GLY A 122 6.55 -7.65 -5.17
C GLY A 122 5.44 -6.70 -5.62
N LEU A 123 4.59 -7.11 -6.58
CA LEU A 123 3.55 -6.25 -7.14
C LEU A 123 2.48 -5.88 -6.09
N PRO A 124 1.80 -6.85 -5.42
CA PRO A 124 0.86 -6.52 -4.34
C PRO A 124 1.52 -5.88 -3.12
N MET A 125 2.80 -6.19 -2.83
CA MET A 125 3.54 -5.52 -1.77
C MET A 125 3.80 -4.05 -2.10
N ALA A 126 4.17 -3.74 -3.34
CA ALA A 126 4.39 -2.36 -3.77
C ALA A 126 3.08 -1.56 -3.68
N PHE A 127 1.97 -2.12 -4.16
CA PHE A 127 0.65 -1.51 -3.99
C PHE A 127 0.28 -1.29 -2.52
N THR A 128 0.54 -2.26 -1.65
CA THR A 128 0.34 -2.13 -0.20
C THR A 128 1.09 -0.92 0.35
N VAL A 129 2.38 -0.78 0.03
CA VAL A 129 3.21 0.33 0.53
C VAL A 129 2.77 1.66 -0.06
N THR A 130 2.34 1.71 -1.32
CA THR A 130 1.75 2.93 -1.90
C THR A 130 0.48 3.33 -1.17
N MET A 131 -0.43 2.39 -0.89
CA MET A 131 -1.69 2.67 -0.19
C MET A 131 -1.51 3.01 1.28
N MET A 132 -0.56 2.39 1.98
CA MET A 132 -0.16 2.84 3.32
C MET A 132 0.38 4.28 3.27
N SER A 133 1.21 4.58 2.26
CA SER A 133 1.83 5.91 2.14
C SER A 133 0.77 6.96 1.85
N TRP A 134 -0.16 6.66 0.95
CA TRP A 134 -1.29 7.53 0.66
C TRP A 134 -2.19 7.74 1.89
N SER A 135 -2.44 6.68 2.65
CA SER A 135 -3.18 6.76 3.91
C SER A 135 -2.53 7.70 4.92
N VAL A 136 -1.21 7.67 5.06
CA VAL A 136 -0.48 8.59 5.95
C VAL A 136 -0.43 10.01 5.38
N VAL A 137 -0.27 10.17 4.06
CA VAL A 137 -0.29 11.49 3.40
C VAL A 137 -1.63 12.21 3.58
N GLU A 138 -2.75 11.49 3.45
CA GLU A 138 -4.09 12.10 3.59
C GLU A 138 -4.52 12.21 5.06
N TYR A 139 -4.20 11.22 5.90
CA TYR A 139 -4.81 11.08 7.23
C TYR A 139 -3.79 10.90 8.38
N GLY A 140 -2.53 11.27 8.17
CA GLY A 140 -1.47 11.15 9.19
C GLY A 140 -1.75 11.95 10.47
N GLU A 141 -2.41 13.11 10.37
CA GLU A 141 -2.81 13.90 11.55
C GLU A 141 -3.84 13.15 12.41
N GLN A 142 -4.80 12.46 11.79
CA GLN A 142 -5.81 11.65 12.48
C GLN A 142 -5.18 10.40 13.09
N MET A 143 -4.21 9.78 12.40
CA MET A 143 -3.41 8.69 12.97
C MET A 143 -2.59 9.18 14.17
N ALA A 144 -2.02 10.39 14.12
CA ALA A 144 -1.28 10.97 15.23
C ALA A 144 -2.20 11.25 16.43
N ALA A 145 -3.40 11.80 16.17
CA ALA A 145 -4.41 12.03 17.20
C ALA A 145 -4.89 10.72 17.86
N ALA A 146 -4.89 9.60 17.10
CA ALA A 146 -5.18 8.27 17.61
C ALA A 146 -3.97 7.58 18.30
N GLY A 147 -2.77 8.17 18.26
CA GLY A 147 -1.55 7.57 18.80
C GLY A 147 -0.90 6.52 17.89
N GLU A 148 -1.38 6.34 16.67
CA GLU A 148 -0.99 5.25 15.76
C GLU A 148 -0.03 5.68 14.63
N LEU A 149 0.26 6.98 14.48
CA LEU A 149 1.16 7.45 13.42
C LEU A 149 2.55 6.79 13.49
N GLY A 150 3.12 6.63 14.68
CA GLY A 150 4.42 5.97 14.85
C GLY A 150 4.43 4.54 14.31
N HIS A 151 3.41 3.76 14.64
CA HIS A 151 3.25 2.38 14.16
C HIS A 151 2.99 2.32 12.65
N ALA A 152 2.23 3.26 12.10
CA ALA A 152 2.05 3.39 10.66
C ALA A 152 3.37 3.68 9.92
N LEU A 153 4.21 4.57 10.47
CA LEU A 153 5.53 4.88 9.92
C LEU A 153 6.49 3.69 10.00
N GLU A 154 6.46 2.92 11.08
CA GLU A 154 7.22 1.68 11.22
C GLU A 154 6.79 0.61 10.20
N ALA A 155 5.48 0.46 9.98
CA ALA A 155 4.95 -0.45 8.96
C ALA A 155 5.39 -0.02 7.54
N LEU A 156 5.34 1.28 7.26
CA LEU A 156 5.82 1.84 5.99
C LEU A 156 7.32 1.63 5.76
N ARG A 157 8.13 1.93 6.79
CA ARG A 157 9.58 1.76 6.73
C ARG A 157 9.97 0.30 6.47
N TRP A 158 9.26 -0.65 7.06
CA TRP A 158 9.54 -2.08 6.84
C TRP A 158 9.44 -2.51 5.36
N GLY A 159 8.41 -2.02 4.66
CA GLY A 159 8.23 -2.30 3.23
C GLY A 159 9.24 -1.54 2.36
N THR A 160 9.48 -0.26 2.65
CA THR A 160 10.41 0.57 1.88
C THR A 160 11.87 0.18 2.06
N ASP A 161 12.29 -0.26 3.26
CA ASP A 161 13.63 -0.81 3.49
C ASP A 161 13.86 -2.07 2.66
N TYR A 162 12.83 -2.90 2.47
CA TYR A 162 12.90 -4.05 1.57
C TYR A 162 13.04 -3.63 0.11
N PHE A 163 12.28 -2.63 -0.36
CA PHE A 163 12.43 -2.17 -1.75
C PHE A 163 13.79 -1.54 -2.04
N VAL A 164 14.39 -0.84 -1.08
CA VAL A 164 15.76 -0.32 -1.20
C VAL A 164 16.78 -1.46 -1.35
N LYS A 165 16.56 -2.60 -0.69
CA LYS A 165 17.37 -3.82 -0.89
C LYS A 165 17.09 -4.51 -2.23
N ALA A 166 15.82 -4.57 -2.62
CA ALA A 166 15.36 -5.22 -3.84
C ALA A 166 15.77 -4.47 -5.12
N HIS A 167 16.15 -3.18 -5.02
CA HIS A 167 16.60 -2.35 -6.13
C HIS A 167 18.12 -2.03 -6.01
N PRO A 168 19.01 -3.01 -6.26
CA PRO A 168 20.46 -2.84 -6.07
C PRO A 168 21.15 -1.99 -7.16
N GLU A 169 20.56 -1.90 -8.35
CA GLU A 169 21.08 -1.17 -9.50
C GLU A 169 19.93 -0.50 -10.26
N ALA A 170 20.18 0.62 -10.92
CA ALA A 170 19.14 1.48 -11.50
C ALA A 170 18.13 0.79 -12.43
N ASN A 171 18.50 -0.32 -13.08
CA ASN A 171 17.62 -1.09 -13.98
C ASN A 171 17.45 -2.55 -13.52
N VAL A 172 17.60 -2.84 -12.22
CA VAL A 172 17.43 -4.19 -11.66
C VAL A 172 16.51 -4.14 -10.46
N LEU A 173 15.39 -4.85 -10.51
CA LEU A 173 14.44 -4.95 -9.40
C LEU A 173 14.12 -6.40 -9.09
N TYR A 174 14.43 -6.86 -7.87
CA TYR A 174 13.97 -8.14 -7.37
C TYR A 174 12.48 -8.06 -7.03
N GLY A 175 11.68 -8.84 -7.75
CA GLY A 175 10.23 -8.77 -7.72
C GLY A 175 9.55 -9.87 -6.94
N GLU A 176 10.26 -10.96 -6.65
CA GLU A 176 9.70 -12.10 -5.94
C GLU A 176 10.80 -12.83 -5.18
N VAL A 177 10.47 -13.29 -3.96
CA VAL A 177 11.30 -14.24 -3.21
C VAL A 177 10.40 -15.36 -2.72
N GLY A 178 10.76 -16.59 -3.05
CA GLY A 178 9.88 -17.76 -2.87
C GLY A 178 9.32 -18.23 -4.20
N ASP A 179 9.10 -19.53 -4.35
CA ASP A 179 8.36 -20.11 -5.47
C ASP A 179 6.97 -20.52 -4.98
N GLY A 180 5.92 -19.92 -5.57
CA GLY A 180 4.54 -20.14 -5.13
C GLY A 180 4.08 -21.59 -5.21
N ASP A 181 4.46 -22.36 -6.24
CA ASP A 181 4.04 -23.76 -6.36
C ASP A 181 4.61 -24.58 -5.19
N SER A 182 5.89 -24.36 -4.85
CA SER A 182 6.56 -25.05 -3.73
C SER A 182 6.09 -24.56 -2.35
N ASP A 183 5.83 -23.27 -2.19
CA ASP A 183 5.36 -22.69 -0.92
C ASP A 183 3.91 -23.09 -0.63
N HIS A 184 3.06 -23.13 -1.67
CA HIS A 184 1.65 -23.52 -1.55
C HIS A 184 1.45 -25.03 -1.47
N GLY A 185 2.42 -25.80 -1.95
CA GLY A 185 2.54 -27.24 -1.68
C GLY A 185 2.91 -27.59 -0.24
N CYS A 186 3.14 -26.61 0.64
CA CYS A 186 3.53 -26.78 2.04
C CYS A 186 2.72 -25.91 3.02
N TRP A 187 2.42 -26.46 4.20
CA TRP A 187 1.77 -25.72 5.28
C TRP A 187 2.68 -25.56 6.49
N GLN A 188 3.72 -24.73 6.37
CA GLN A 188 4.73 -24.56 7.43
C GLN A 188 4.66 -23.17 8.06
N ARG A 189 5.09 -23.08 9.32
CA ARG A 189 5.40 -21.79 9.93
C ARG A 189 6.45 -21.06 9.09
N PRO A 190 6.41 -19.72 9.00
CA PRO A 190 7.49 -18.95 8.36
C PRO A 190 8.88 -19.32 8.90
N GLU A 191 8.97 -19.64 10.19
CA GLU A 191 10.22 -19.96 10.87
C GLU A 191 10.75 -21.39 10.57
N ASP A 192 9.88 -22.29 10.09
CA ASP A 192 10.21 -23.68 9.73
C ASP A 192 10.31 -23.91 8.22
N MET A 193 10.27 -22.84 7.41
CA MET A 193 10.25 -22.98 5.96
C MET A 193 11.44 -23.79 5.43
N THR A 194 11.12 -24.83 4.67
CA THR A 194 12.08 -25.62 3.90
C THR A 194 11.89 -25.51 2.39
N THR A 195 10.94 -24.68 1.95
CA THR A 195 10.57 -24.46 0.56
C THR A 195 11.59 -23.60 -0.18
N SER A 196 11.55 -23.62 -1.51
CA SER A 196 12.46 -22.81 -2.33
C SER A 196 12.23 -21.33 -2.03
N ARG A 197 13.31 -20.62 -1.72
CA ARG A 197 13.34 -19.17 -1.52
C ARG A 197 14.14 -18.47 -2.62
N GLN A 198 14.08 -19.03 -3.83
CA GLN A 198 14.70 -18.43 -5.01
C GLN A 198 14.18 -16.99 -5.20
N ALA A 199 15.09 -16.06 -5.48
CA ALA A 199 14.73 -14.70 -5.81
C ALA A 199 14.68 -14.50 -7.33
N TYR A 200 13.63 -13.85 -7.81
CA TYR A 200 13.38 -13.53 -9.20
C TYR A 200 13.43 -12.01 -9.39
N ARG A 201 13.89 -11.57 -10.56
CA ARG A 201 14.16 -10.15 -10.82
C ARG A 201 13.74 -9.72 -12.21
N LEU A 202 13.59 -8.41 -12.36
CA LEU A 202 13.48 -7.69 -13.60
C LEU A 202 14.84 -7.08 -13.96
N ASP A 203 15.13 -7.04 -15.26
CA ASP A 203 16.28 -6.35 -15.84
C ASP A 203 15.96 -5.91 -17.28
N PRO A 204 16.83 -5.20 -18.01
CA PRO A 204 16.54 -4.75 -19.37
C PRO A 204 16.21 -5.86 -20.37
N GLN A 205 16.64 -7.11 -20.10
CA GLN A 205 16.32 -8.27 -20.94
C GLN A 205 15.01 -8.94 -20.53
N HIS A 206 14.64 -8.80 -19.26
CA HIS A 206 13.41 -9.33 -18.67
C HIS A 206 12.64 -8.19 -17.96
N PRO A 207 12.01 -7.27 -18.72
CA PRO A 207 11.36 -6.09 -18.16
C PRO A 207 10.07 -6.40 -17.39
N GLY A 208 9.60 -5.43 -16.62
CA GLY A 208 8.34 -5.51 -15.88
C GLY A 208 7.86 -4.14 -15.46
N SER A 209 7.22 -3.42 -16.37
CA SER A 209 6.81 -2.03 -16.20
C SER A 209 5.79 -1.85 -15.08
N GLU A 210 4.89 -2.82 -14.88
CA GLU A 210 3.89 -2.79 -13.82
C GLU A 210 4.57 -2.75 -12.46
N LEU A 211 5.38 -3.77 -12.19
CA LEU A 211 6.04 -3.94 -10.90
C LEU A 211 7.06 -2.83 -10.64
N ALA A 212 7.86 -2.45 -11.63
CA ALA A 212 8.81 -1.35 -11.49
C ALA A 212 8.09 0.00 -11.29
N GLY A 213 6.99 0.24 -12.02
CA GLY A 213 6.14 1.43 -11.87
C GLY A 213 5.46 1.51 -10.51
N GLU A 214 4.85 0.42 -10.03
CA GLU A 214 4.21 0.40 -8.71
C GLU A 214 5.24 0.58 -7.58
N THR A 215 6.43 -0.02 -7.72
CA THR A 215 7.52 0.18 -6.74
C THR A 215 8.04 1.63 -6.77
N ALA A 216 8.10 2.25 -7.96
CA ALA A 216 8.41 3.67 -8.09
C ALA A 216 7.35 4.54 -7.40
N ALA A 217 6.06 4.24 -7.59
CA ALA A 217 4.95 4.93 -6.93
C ALA A 217 5.03 4.80 -5.40
N ALA A 218 5.28 3.59 -4.89
CA ALA A 218 5.44 3.30 -3.47
C ALA A 218 6.55 4.15 -2.84
N MET A 219 7.72 4.18 -3.48
CA MET A 219 8.88 4.94 -2.99
C MET A 219 8.66 6.46 -3.10
N ALA A 220 8.01 6.95 -4.16
CA ALA A 220 7.66 8.37 -4.28
C ALA A 220 6.67 8.79 -3.19
N ALA A 221 5.59 8.03 -3.00
CA ALA A 221 4.60 8.29 -1.97
C ALA A 221 5.20 8.25 -0.56
N ALA A 222 6.03 7.24 -0.26
CA ALA A 222 6.72 7.15 1.03
C ALA A 222 7.73 8.27 1.25
N SER A 223 8.38 8.78 0.20
CA SER A 223 9.28 9.92 0.32
C SER A 223 8.58 11.20 0.80
N LEU A 224 7.28 11.37 0.49
CA LEU A 224 6.47 12.47 1.03
C LEU A 224 6.24 12.29 2.53
N VAL A 225 5.93 11.06 2.95
CA VAL A 225 5.66 10.71 4.35
C VAL A 225 6.88 10.98 5.24
N PHE A 226 8.07 10.55 4.79
CA PHE A 226 9.31 10.69 5.57
C PHE A 226 9.99 12.05 5.39
N ARG A 227 9.50 12.93 4.51
CA ARG A 227 10.19 14.18 4.15
C ARG A 227 10.56 15.03 5.36
N SER A 228 9.66 15.17 6.33
CA SER A 228 9.85 16.00 7.52
C SER A 228 10.58 15.27 8.65
N SER A 229 10.37 13.97 8.81
CA SER A 229 10.90 13.19 9.93
C SER A 229 12.28 12.57 9.65
N ASP A 230 12.57 12.23 8.39
CA ASP A 230 13.84 11.67 7.92
C ASP A 230 14.11 12.09 6.46
N PRO A 231 14.57 13.34 6.24
CA PRO A 231 14.78 13.88 4.90
C PRO A 231 15.86 13.13 4.11
N GLY A 232 16.85 12.53 4.80
CA GLY A 232 17.89 11.71 4.16
C GLY A 232 17.29 10.45 3.55
N TYR A 233 16.49 9.72 4.32
CA TYR A 233 15.77 8.55 3.82
C TYR A 233 14.75 8.92 2.74
N ALA A 234 14.02 10.02 2.90
CA ALA A 234 13.09 10.52 1.87
C ALA A 234 13.80 10.81 0.53
N ASN A 235 15.00 11.40 0.56
CA ASN A 235 15.82 11.61 -0.64
C ASN A 235 16.27 10.30 -1.28
N GLN A 236 16.67 9.32 -0.47
CA GLN A 236 17.03 7.98 -0.95
C GLN A 236 15.84 7.32 -1.66
N LEU A 237 14.66 7.31 -1.04
CA LEU A 237 13.45 6.74 -1.64
C LEU A 237 13.08 7.44 -2.95
N LEU A 238 13.11 8.78 -2.99
CA LEU A 238 12.83 9.51 -4.21
C LEU A 238 13.85 9.21 -5.32
N GLN A 239 15.14 9.01 -4.99
CA GLN A 239 16.14 8.62 -5.97
C GLN A 239 15.85 7.24 -6.57
N HIS A 240 15.57 6.23 -5.74
CA HIS A 240 15.20 4.90 -6.24
C HIS A 240 13.91 4.96 -7.06
N SER A 241 12.92 5.76 -6.65
CA SER A 241 11.67 5.96 -7.38
C SER A 241 11.91 6.48 -8.80
N LYS A 242 12.73 7.53 -8.97
CA LYS A 242 13.06 8.09 -10.29
C LYS A 242 13.73 7.05 -11.19
N GLN A 243 14.69 6.31 -10.65
CA GLN A 243 15.39 5.25 -11.39
C GLN A 243 14.45 4.11 -11.82
N LEU A 244 13.56 3.66 -10.92
CA LEU A 244 12.59 2.61 -11.24
C LEU A 244 11.56 3.05 -12.28
N PHE A 245 11.11 4.30 -12.22
CA PHE A 245 10.24 4.86 -13.25
C PHE A 245 10.93 4.92 -14.61
N ASP A 246 12.16 5.42 -14.65
CA ASP A 246 12.97 5.44 -15.89
C ASP A 246 13.16 4.02 -16.44
N PHE A 247 13.44 3.04 -15.57
CA PHE A 247 13.54 1.63 -15.94
C PHE A 247 12.22 1.09 -16.51
N ALA A 248 11.11 1.33 -15.81
CA ALA A 248 9.77 0.87 -16.18
C ALA A 248 9.31 1.41 -17.53
N ASP A 249 9.53 2.70 -17.79
CA ASP A 249 9.09 3.37 -19.02
C ASP A 249 10.00 3.06 -20.21
N LYS A 250 11.32 2.99 -19.99
CA LYS A 250 12.31 2.75 -21.04
C LYS A 250 12.29 1.30 -21.54
N TYR A 251 12.11 0.34 -20.65
CA TYR A 251 12.09 -1.09 -20.98
C TYR A 251 10.68 -1.63 -20.75
N ARG A 252 9.79 -1.38 -21.70
CA ARG A 252 8.38 -1.76 -21.55
C ARG A 252 8.16 -3.25 -21.73
N GLY A 253 7.48 -3.87 -20.76
CA GLY A 253 7.08 -5.27 -20.84
C GLY A 253 6.37 -5.71 -19.58
N ARG A 254 5.65 -6.83 -19.69
CA ARG A 254 4.88 -7.38 -18.57
C ARG A 254 5.78 -8.12 -17.59
N TYR A 255 5.69 -7.78 -16.31
CA TYR A 255 6.51 -8.41 -15.28
C TYR A 255 6.27 -9.92 -15.18
N ASP A 256 5.02 -10.38 -15.39
CA ASP A 256 4.60 -11.79 -15.34
C ASP A 256 5.00 -12.61 -16.60
N SER A 257 5.66 -11.96 -17.55
CA SER A 257 6.38 -12.61 -18.66
C SER A 257 7.86 -12.80 -18.35
N SER A 258 8.40 -12.01 -17.43
CA SER A 258 9.78 -12.06 -16.96
C SER A 258 9.92 -12.94 -15.71
N ILE A 259 9.05 -12.74 -14.72
CA ILE A 259 8.90 -13.56 -13.52
C ILE A 259 7.67 -14.45 -13.73
N THR A 260 7.85 -15.50 -14.52
CA THR A 260 6.73 -16.36 -14.98
C THR A 260 6.07 -17.15 -13.84
N VAL A 261 6.79 -17.38 -12.74
CA VAL A 261 6.26 -18.03 -11.53
C VAL A 261 5.14 -17.22 -10.87
N ALA A 262 5.14 -15.90 -11.02
CA ALA A 262 4.11 -15.02 -10.47
C ALA A 262 2.75 -15.15 -11.19
N ARG A 263 2.74 -15.63 -12.44
CA ARG A 263 1.57 -15.56 -13.34
C ARG A 263 0.33 -16.30 -12.82
N LYS A 264 0.50 -17.34 -12.01
CA LYS A 264 -0.66 -18.08 -11.45
C LYS A 264 -1.27 -17.39 -10.23
N TYR A 265 -0.59 -16.38 -9.67
CA TYR A 265 -0.94 -15.73 -8.42
C TYR A 265 -1.34 -14.27 -8.65
N TYR A 266 -0.43 -13.50 -9.24
CA TYR A 266 -0.55 -12.07 -9.46
C TYR A 266 -0.28 -11.70 -10.92
N ALA A 267 -1.02 -12.31 -11.86
CA ALA A 267 -0.91 -11.95 -13.28
C ALA A 267 -1.22 -10.47 -13.52
N SER A 268 -0.45 -9.81 -14.40
CA SER A 268 -0.76 -8.45 -14.84
C SER A 268 -1.95 -8.50 -15.81
N SER A 269 -3.17 -8.26 -15.34
CA SER A 269 -4.35 -8.39 -16.19
C SER A 269 -4.70 -7.08 -16.89
N SER A 270 -4.46 -5.95 -16.22
CA SER A 270 -4.61 -4.58 -16.72
C SER A 270 -3.56 -4.13 -17.75
N GLY A 271 -2.37 -4.76 -17.74
CA GLY A 271 -1.18 -4.25 -18.42
C GLY A 271 -0.37 -3.32 -17.50
N TYR A 272 0.39 -2.38 -18.07
CA TYR A 272 1.27 -1.44 -17.34
C TYR A 272 0.92 0.04 -17.53
N GLY A 273 -0.09 0.34 -18.34
CA GLY A 273 -0.40 1.73 -18.70
C GLY A 273 -0.79 2.55 -17.46
N ASP A 274 -1.57 1.95 -16.59
CA ASP A 274 -1.99 2.53 -15.33
C ASP A 274 -0.85 2.67 -14.32
N GLU A 275 0.05 1.71 -14.16
CA GLU A 275 1.21 1.83 -13.26
C GLU A 275 2.17 2.93 -13.71
N LEU A 276 2.37 3.13 -15.02
CA LEU A 276 3.21 4.23 -15.52
C LEU A 276 2.58 5.60 -15.22
N LEU A 277 1.27 5.76 -15.43
CA LEU A 277 0.56 7.01 -15.08
C LEU A 277 0.51 7.22 -13.56
N TRP A 278 0.35 6.14 -12.80
CA TRP A 278 0.34 6.11 -11.33
C TRP A 278 1.68 6.53 -10.73
N ALA A 279 2.78 5.95 -11.22
CA ALA A 279 4.12 6.35 -10.83
C ALA A 279 4.41 7.81 -11.18
N ALA A 280 4.02 8.26 -12.38
CA ALA A 280 4.21 9.64 -12.81
C ALA A 280 3.49 10.65 -11.90
N VAL A 281 2.22 10.41 -11.54
CA VAL A 281 1.49 11.34 -10.66
C VAL A 281 2.07 11.37 -9.24
N TRP A 282 2.54 10.24 -8.71
CA TRP A 282 3.24 10.20 -7.42
C TRP A 282 4.60 10.90 -7.45
N LEU A 283 5.39 10.68 -8.50
CA LEU A 283 6.66 11.34 -8.71
C LEU A 283 6.50 12.86 -8.84
N TYR A 284 5.48 13.32 -9.56
CA TYR A 284 5.14 14.74 -9.62
C TYR A 284 4.82 15.29 -8.23
N LYS A 285 3.95 14.62 -7.46
CA LYS A 285 3.61 15.03 -6.09
C LYS A 285 4.83 15.07 -5.17
N ALA A 286 5.75 14.11 -5.30
CA ALA A 286 6.91 13.96 -4.44
C ALA A 286 8.08 14.89 -4.77
N SER A 287 8.25 15.25 -6.05
CA SER A 287 9.40 16.02 -6.53
C SER A 287 9.09 17.44 -6.99
N GLY A 288 7.83 17.75 -7.32
CA GLY A 288 7.44 19.00 -7.97
C GLY A 288 7.96 19.14 -9.41
N ASP A 289 8.59 18.11 -9.98
CA ASP A 289 9.21 18.18 -11.30
C ASP A 289 8.15 18.07 -12.41
N GLY A 290 8.03 19.14 -13.20
CA GLY A 290 7.02 19.28 -14.25
C GLY A 290 7.04 18.18 -15.30
N GLN A 291 8.19 17.52 -15.52
CA GLN A 291 8.30 16.45 -16.52
C GLN A 291 7.36 15.27 -16.25
N TYR A 292 7.06 14.98 -14.98
CA TYR A 292 6.15 13.89 -14.62
C TYR A 292 4.68 14.29 -14.81
N LEU A 293 4.35 15.57 -14.63
CA LEU A 293 3.03 16.09 -14.99
C LEU A 293 2.85 16.10 -16.52
N ASP A 294 3.89 16.49 -17.26
CA ASP A 294 3.91 16.40 -18.73
C ASP A 294 3.73 14.94 -19.18
N TYR A 295 4.43 13.99 -18.55
CA TYR A 295 4.27 12.57 -18.85
C TYR A 295 2.83 12.10 -18.62
N LEU A 296 2.26 12.41 -17.44
CA LEU A 296 0.88 12.08 -17.09
C LEU A 296 -0.11 12.63 -18.13
N ALA A 297 0.03 13.91 -18.50
CA ALA A 297 -0.88 14.57 -19.43
C ALA A 297 -0.72 14.10 -20.88
N ASN A 298 0.52 13.99 -21.37
CA ASN A 298 0.80 13.63 -22.76
C ASN A 298 0.51 12.15 -23.06
N ASN A 299 0.59 11.28 -22.06
CA ASN A 299 0.32 9.85 -22.20
C ASN A 299 -1.10 9.46 -21.75
N ALA A 300 -1.93 10.41 -21.32
CA ALA A 300 -3.23 10.13 -20.71
C ALA A 300 -4.15 9.24 -21.56
N ASP A 301 -4.24 9.51 -22.87
CA ASP A 301 -5.08 8.72 -23.77
C ASP A 301 -4.38 7.42 -24.21
N ALA A 302 -3.09 7.51 -24.56
CA ALA A 302 -2.31 6.37 -25.06
C ALA A 302 -2.15 5.25 -24.03
N LEU A 303 -2.09 5.61 -22.75
CA LEU A 303 -2.00 4.68 -21.62
C LEU A 303 -3.35 4.49 -20.91
N GLY A 304 -4.48 4.93 -21.50
CA GLY A 304 -5.82 4.60 -20.99
C GLY A 304 -6.33 5.43 -19.80
N GLY A 305 -5.52 6.34 -19.25
CA GLY A 305 -5.86 7.18 -18.09
C GLY A 305 -7.16 7.98 -18.22
N THR A 306 -7.44 8.52 -19.40
CA THR A 306 -8.67 9.27 -19.73
C THR A 306 -9.66 8.49 -20.59
N GLY A 307 -9.40 7.19 -20.79
CA GLY A 307 -10.17 6.28 -21.62
C GLY A 307 -11.45 5.78 -20.94
N TRP A 308 -11.57 4.47 -20.76
CA TRP A 308 -12.79 3.85 -20.21
C TRP A 308 -12.96 4.16 -18.72
N SER A 309 -14.21 4.22 -18.26
CA SER A 309 -14.50 4.24 -16.82
C SER A 309 -14.30 2.84 -16.26
N ILE A 310 -13.53 2.73 -15.18
CA ILE A 310 -13.21 1.47 -14.52
C ILE A 310 -13.75 1.53 -13.09
N ASN A 311 -14.41 0.45 -12.66
CA ASN A 311 -15.04 0.34 -11.35
C ASN A 311 -14.18 -0.42 -10.33
N GLU A 312 -12.95 -0.74 -10.72
CA GLU A 312 -12.03 -1.58 -9.98
C GLU A 312 -10.75 -0.80 -9.67
N PHE A 313 -10.33 -0.85 -8.41
CA PHE A 313 -9.06 -0.29 -7.96
C PHE A 313 -8.41 -1.28 -7.01
N GLY A 314 -7.18 -1.69 -7.28
CA GLY A 314 -6.51 -2.74 -6.53
C GLY A 314 -5.06 -2.92 -6.95
N TRP A 315 -4.45 -4.03 -6.52
CA TRP A 315 -3.04 -4.31 -6.79
C TRP A 315 -2.72 -4.49 -8.28
N ASP A 316 -3.71 -4.83 -9.12
CA ASP A 316 -3.55 -4.95 -10.59
C ASP A 316 -3.98 -3.68 -11.32
N VAL A 317 -5.06 -3.01 -10.88
CA VAL A 317 -5.65 -1.87 -11.62
C VAL A 317 -5.50 -0.55 -10.85
N LYS A 318 -4.81 0.46 -11.41
CA LYS A 318 -4.59 1.79 -10.78
C LYS A 318 -5.41 2.93 -11.36
N TYR A 319 -6.15 2.72 -12.46
CA TYR A 319 -6.83 3.81 -13.17
C TYR A 319 -7.71 4.72 -12.27
N PRO A 320 -8.61 4.21 -11.40
CA PRO A 320 -9.37 5.11 -10.53
C PRO A 320 -8.50 5.90 -9.55
N GLY A 321 -7.41 5.31 -9.06
CA GLY A 321 -6.43 6.00 -8.22
C GLY A 321 -5.72 7.14 -8.96
N VAL A 322 -5.24 6.89 -10.18
CA VAL A 322 -4.64 7.92 -11.06
C VAL A 322 -5.62 9.05 -11.30
N GLN A 323 -6.86 8.72 -11.65
CA GLN A 323 -7.92 9.68 -11.96
C GLN A 323 -8.25 10.56 -10.74
N VAL A 324 -8.36 9.96 -9.55
CA VAL A 324 -8.58 10.69 -8.30
C VAL A 324 -7.40 11.61 -7.99
N LEU A 325 -6.14 11.13 -8.06
CA LEU A 325 -4.97 11.97 -7.81
C LEU A 325 -4.85 13.14 -8.80
N ALA A 326 -5.07 12.89 -10.10
CA ALA A 326 -5.06 13.93 -11.12
C ALA A 326 -6.19 14.95 -10.89
N ALA A 327 -7.38 14.50 -10.49
CA ALA A 327 -8.49 15.37 -10.09
C ALA A 327 -8.13 16.24 -8.88
N MET A 328 -7.46 15.68 -7.87
CA MET A 328 -6.99 16.44 -6.70
C MET A 328 -6.00 17.54 -7.09
N LEU A 329 -5.08 17.29 -8.04
CA LEU A 329 -4.16 18.31 -8.55
C LEU A 329 -4.91 19.49 -9.20
N LEU A 330 -5.96 19.18 -9.98
CA LEU A 330 -6.83 20.18 -10.58
C LEU A 330 -7.61 20.98 -9.52
N LEU A 331 -8.22 20.31 -8.54
CA LEU A 331 -9.02 20.92 -7.49
C LEU A 331 -8.21 21.87 -6.58
N ARG A 332 -6.93 21.57 -6.36
CA ARG A 332 -6.00 22.41 -5.59
C ARG A 332 -5.41 23.57 -6.39
N GLY A 333 -5.74 23.71 -7.68
CA GLY A 333 -5.18 24.74 -8.56
C GLY A 333 -3.70 24.54 -8.90
N LYS A 334 -3.08 23.41 -8.52
CA LYS A 334 -1.64 23.15 -8.69
C LYS A 334 -1.24 22.80 -10.12
N ALA A 335 -2.20 22.55 -11.02
CA ALA A 335 -1.92 22.10 -12.38
C ALA A 335 -2.85 22.73 -13.44
N GLY A 336 -3.46 23.88 -13.14
CA GLY A 336 -4.43 24.58 -14.01
C GLY A 336 -3.88 25.27 -15.25
N GLY A 337 -2.60 25.06 -15.60
CA GLY A 337 -1.95 25.63 -16.78
C GLY A 337 -2.27 24.88 -18.08
N ALA A 338 -1.24 24.61 -18.89
CA ALA A 338 -1.38 23.97 -20.21
C ALA A 338 -2.11 22.61 -20.20
N HIS A 339 -2.11 21.89 -19.07
CA HIS A 339 -2.69 20.55 -18.94
C HIS A 339 -4.11 20.51 -18.35
N ALA A 340 -4.74 21.66 -18.11
CA ALA A 340 -6.03 21.75 -17.44
C ALA A 340 -7.14 20.93 -18.14
N ASP A 341 -7.14 20.87 -19.47
CA ASP A 341 -8.13 20.10 -20.25
C ASP A 341 -8.00 18.59 -19.98
N VAL A 342 -6.78 18.07 -19.96
CA VAL A 342 -6.52 16.64 -19.70
C VAL A 342 -6.88 16.29 -18.26
N LEU A 343 -6.52 17.13 -17.30
CA LEU A 343 -6.88 16.92 -15.90
C LEU A 343 -8.40 17.00 -15.66
N ARG A 344 -9.12 17.84 -16.42
CA ARG A 344 -10.59 17.84 -16.40
C ARG A 344 -11.16 16.51 -16.90
N ARG A 345 -10.55 15.88 -17.90
CA ARG A 345 -10.95 14.53 -18.35
C ARG A 345 -10.65 13.45 -17.31
N TYR A 346 -9.51 13.51 -16.63
CA TYR A 346 -9.26 12.62 -15.48
C TYR A 346 -10.31 12.80 -14.38
N LYS A 347 -10.63 14.06 -14.03
CA LYS A 347 -11.69 14.36 -13.05
C LYS A 347 -13.04 13.79 -13.47
N GLN A 348 -13.41 13.86 -14.75
CA GLN A 348 -14.65 13.24 -15.23
C GLN A 348 -14.68 11.73 -14.96
N LYS A 349 -13.54 11.04 -15.08
CA LYS A 349 -13.46 9.59 -14.76
C LYS A 349 -13.50 9.33 -13.25
N ALA A 350 -12.85 10.16 -12.44
CA ALA A 350 -12.97 10.10 -10.98
C ALA A 350 -14.42 10.33 -10.51
N ASP A 351 -15.12 11.30 -11.11
CA ASP A 351 -16.54 11.55 -10.86
C ASP A 351 -17.40 10.33 -11.25
N LEU A 352 -17.14 9.71 -12.41
CA LEU A 352 -17.85 8.51 -12.84
C LEU A 352 -17.63 7.33 -11.90
N PHE A 353 -16.40 7.09 -11.42
CA PHE A 353 -16.11 6.06 -10.42
C PHE A 353 -16.90 6.33 -9.13
N ALA A 354 -16.85 7.56 -8.61
CA ALA A 354 -17.56 7.96 -7.41
C ALA A 354 -19.09 7.78 -7.54
N CYS A 355 -19.66 8.19 -8.67
CA CYS A 355 -21.08 8.04 -8.96
C CYS A 355 -21.47 6.57 -9.17
N SER A 356 -20.61 5.76 -9.80
CA SER A 356 -20.79 4.31 -9.95
C SER A 356 -20.90 3.62 -8.60
N CYS A 357 -19.99 3.94 -7.67
CA CYS A 357 -20.05 3.42 -6.31
C CYS A 357 -21.35 3.79 -5.61
N LEU A 358 -21.93 4.97 -5.87
CA LEU A 358 -23.22 5.39 -5.30
C LEU A 358 -24.47 4.87 -6.04
N GLY A 359 -24.31 4.15 -7.15
CA GLY A 359 -25.46 3.68 -7.95
C GLY A 359 -26.03 4.77 -8.89
N ARG A 360 -25.28 5.83 -9.17
CA ARG A 360 -25.68 7.01 -9.97
C ARG A 360 -25.04 7.08 -11.35
N ALA A 361 -24.44 5.99 -11.84
CA ALA A 361 -23.81 5.89 -13.16
C ALA A 361 -24.57 5.01 -14.17
N GLY A 362 -25.74 4.50 -13.81
CA GLY A 362 -26.59 3.69 -14.71
C GLY A 362 -25.99 2.31 -14.98
N ALA A 363 -25.74 1.97 -16.24
CA ALA A 363 -25.23 0.66 -16.65
C ALA A 363 -23.81 0.37 -16.12
N THR A 364 -23.06 1.40 -15.73
CA THR A 364 -21.71 1.26 -15.16
C THR A 364 -21.70 1.26 -13.63
N ASN A 365 -22.85 1.12 -12.97
CA ASN A 365 -22.89 1.01 -11.51
C ASN A 365 -22.16 -0.24 -11.01
N VAL A 366 -21.41 -0.11 -9.92
CA VAL A 366 -20.81 -1.26 -9.25
C VAL A 366 -21.90 -2.16 -8.65
N ARG A 367 -21.75 -3.48 -8.78
CA ARG A 367 -22.66 -4.43 -8.16
C ARG A 367 -22.50 -4.39 -6.64
N ARG A 368 -23.59 -4.73 -5.94
CA ARG A 368 -23.60 -4.85 -4.47
C ARG A 368 -24.27 -6.13 -4.04
N THR A 369 -23.86 -6.66 -2.90
CA THR A 369 -24.58 -7.73 -2.19
C THR A 369 -25.94 -7.21 -1.70
N PRO A 370 -26.90 -8.08 -1.36
CA PRO A 370 -28.15 -7.67 -0.69
C PRO A 370 -27.93 -6.82 0.57
N GLY A 371 -26.87 -7.09 1.33
CA GLY A 371 -26.44 -6.32 2.51
C GLY A 371 -25.75 -4.99 2.21
N GLY A 372 -25.52 -4.67 0.93
CA GLY A 372 -25.04 -3.36 0.49
C GLY A 372 -23.52 -3.21 0.34
N MET A 373 -22.75 -4.29 0.48
CA MET A 373 -21.30 -4.30 0.23
C MET A 373 -21.03 -4.25 -1.28
N ILE A 374 -20.03 -3.47 -1.72
CA ILE A 374 -19.52 -3.54 -3.10
C ILE A 374 -19.08 -4.97 -3.41
N TYR A 375 -19.44 -5.50 -4.58
CA TYR A 375 -19.06 -6.86 -4.98
C TYR A 375 -18.58 -6.90 -6.43
N LEU A 376 -17.31 -7.24 -6.63
CA LEU A 376 -16.66 -7.34 -7.95
C LEU A 376 -16.29 -8.77 -8.32
N GLN A 377 -15.83 -9.58 -7.36
CA GLN A 377 -15.42 -10.98 -7.61
C GLN A 377 -15.57 -11.86 -6.36
N SER A 378 -15.41 -13.18 -6.48
CA SER A 378 -15.55 -14.11 -5.35
C SER A 378 -14.34 -14.15 -4.43
N TRP A 379 -13.13 -14.20 -4.98
CA TRP A 379 -11.90 -14.25 -4.18
C TRP A 379 -11.51 -12.86 -3.69
N ASN A 380 -11.43 -12.70 -2.37
CA ASN A 380 -10.88 -11.53 -1.71
C ASN A 380 -11.51 -10.22 -2.21
N ASN A 381 -12.84 -10.20 -2.26
CA ASN A 381 -13.61 -9.04 -2.69
C ASN A 381 -13.34 -7.80 -1.82
N VAL A 382 -13.00 -7.99 -0.55
CA VAL A 382 -12.73 -6.92 0.42
C VAL A 382 -11.59 -5.98 -0.03
N GLN A 383 -10.65 -6.43 -0.87
CA GLN A 383 -9.62 -5.54 -1.42
C GLN A 383 -10.25 -4.33 -2.15
N PHE A 384 -11.31 -4.56 -2.92
CA PHE A 384 -11.98 -3.52 -3.71
C PHE A 384 -12.87 -2.65 -2.84
N VAL A 385 -13.42 -3.23 -1.78
CA VAL A 385 -14.26 -2.50 -0.82
C VAL A 385 -13.42 -1.51 -0.04
N THR A 386 -12.27 -1.94 0.48
CA THR A 386 -11.37 -1.09 1.26
C THR A 386 -10.71 -0.01 0.38
N SER A 387 -10.25 -0.38 -0.82
CA SER A 387 -9.63 0.55 -1.76
C SER A 387 -10.62 1.59 -2.30
N ALA A 388 -11.85 1.20 -2.67
CA ALA A 388 -12.89 2.13 -3.09
C ALA A 388 -13.32 3.05 -1.95
N SER A 389 -13.48 2.52 -0.73
CA SER A 389 -13.81 3.33 0.45
C SER A 389 -12.74 4.42 0.70
N PHE A 390 -11.47 4.06 0.53
CA PHE A 390 -10.37 5.01 0.63
C PHE A 390 -10.45 6.11 -0.44
N LEU A 391 -10.60 5.73 -1.71
CA LEU A 391 -10.72 6.69 -2.81
C LEU A 391 -11.90 7.64 -2.61
N LEU A 392 -13.06 7.13 -2.20
CA LEU A 392 -14.26 7.95 -1.99
C LEU A 392 -14.09 8.93 -0.82
N ALA A 393 -13.48 8.49 0.28
CA ALA A 393 -13.18 9.36 1.41
C ALA A 393 -12.21 10.48 1.02
N ALA A 394 -11.08 10.11 0.39
CA ALA A 394 -10.06 11.08 0.01
C ALA A 394 -10.58 12.04 -1.07
N TYR A 395 -11.27 11.52 -2.08
CA TYR A 395 -11.84 12.36 -3.13
C TYR A 395 -12.93 13.28 -2.61
N GLY A 396 -13.79 12.77 -1.72
CA GLY A 396 -14.81 13.56 -1.03
C GLY A 396 -14.21 14.74 -0.26
N ASP A 397 -13.14 14.51 0.51
CA ASP A 397 -12.49 15.59 1.27
C ASP A 397 -11.91 16.69 0.37
N HIS A 398 -11.29 16.33 -0.76
CA HIS A 398 -10.73 17.32 -1.70
C HIS A 398 -11.84 18.05 -2.48
N LEU A 399 -12.93 17.38 -2.83
CA LEU A 399 -14.12 18.03 -3.38
C LEU A 399 -14.73 19.02 -2.38
N ALA A 400 -14.84 18.63 -1.11
CA ALA A 400 -15.34 19.51 -0.04
C ALA A 400 -14.45 20.75 0.13
N ALA A 401 -13.13 20.57 0.16
CA ALA A 401 -12.17 21.66 0.27
C ALA A 401 -12.28 22.64 -0.92
N ALA A 402 -12.51 22.12 -2.12
CA ALA A 402 -12.74 22.90 -3.33
C ALA A 402 -14.18 23.43 -3.47
N ARG A 403 -15.08 23.12 -2.54
CA ARG A 403 -16.53 23.43 -2.58
C ARG A 403 -17.20 22.93 -3.87
N GLN A 404 -16.82 21.74 -4.31
CA GLN A 404 -17.37 21.06 -5.47
C GLN A 404 -18.06 19.74 -5.08
N ALA A 405 -18.79 19.18 -6.03
CA ALA A 405 -19.40 17.86 -5.97
C ALA A 405 -18.97 17.04 -7.19
N ALA A 406 -19.03 15.71 -7.07
CA ALA A 406 -18.75 14.82 -8.19
C ALA A 406 -19.93 14.84 -9.18
N GLN A 407 -19.63 15.09 -10.46
CA GLN A 407 -20.64 15.23 -11.50
C GLN A 407 -21.09 13.86 -12.01
N CYS A 408 -22.33 13.47 -11.70
CA CYS A 408 -22.89 12.20 -12.15
C CYS A 408 -23.52 12.32 -13.55
N PRO A 409 -23.50 11.23 -14.35
CA PRO A 409 -24.05 11.24 -15.70
C PRO A 409 -25.59 11.25 -15.73
N SER A 410 -26.16 11.53 -16.90
CA SER A 410 -27.55 11.24 -17.26
C SER A 410 -28.63 11.84 -16.34
N GLY A 411 -28.45 13.09 -15.90
CA GLY A 411 -29.45 13.81 -15.09
C GLY A 411 -29.53 13.36 -13.63
N ALA A 412 -28.65 12.44 -13.19
CA ALA A 412 -28.50 12.12 -11.78
C ALA A 412 -27.97 13.33 -11.00
N ALA A 413 -28.44 13.51 -9.76
CA ALA A 413 -27.93 14.55 -8.87
C ALA A 413 -26.42 14.34 -8.61
N ALA A 414 -25.67 15.44 -8.66
CA ALA A 414 -24.24 15.44 -8.32
C ALA A 414 -24.03 14.84 -6.93
N ALA A 415 -23.03 13.97 -6.79
CA ALA A 415 -22.70 13.31 -5.55
C ALA A 415 -21.94 14.26 -4.62
N GLN A 416 -22.56 14.59 -3.49
CA GLN A 416 -21.98 15.49 -2.51
C GLN A 416 -20.83 14.81 -1.75
N PRO A 417 -19.80 15.55 -1.32
CA PRO A 417 -18.73 15.02 -0.48
C PRO A 417 -19.20 14.21 0.73
N ALA A 418 -20.26 14.67 1.40
CA ALA A 418 -20.84 13.98 2.55
C ALA A 418 -21.48 12.64 2.17
N GLU A 419 -22.05 12.50 0.96
CA GLU A 419 -22.60 11.24 0.46
C GLU A 419 -21.49 10.24 0.14
N LEU A 420 -20.36 10.71 -0.41
CA LEU A 420 -19.19 9.88 -0.67
C LEU A 420 -18.60 9.33 0.64
N LEU A 421 -18.43 10.19 1.64
CA LEU A 421 -17.92 9.78 2.95
C LEU A 421 -18.92 8.86 3.68
N ALA A 422 -20.22 9.12 3.58
CA ALA A 422 -21.25 8.26 4.17
C ALA A 422 -21.26 6.86 3.54
N PHE A 423 -21.07 6.76 2.23
CA PHE A 423 -20.96 5.47 1.57
C PHE A 423 -19.66 4.74 1.91
N ALA A 424 -18.51 5.44 1.93
CA ALA A 424 -17.26 4.86 2.42
C ALA A 424 -17.39 4.32 3.85
N ARG A 425 -18.06 5.08 4.73
CA ARG A 425 -18.41 4.63 6.09
C ARG A 425 -19.26 3.37 6.07
N SER A 426 -20.31 3.29 5.24
CA SER A 426 -21.19 2.11 5.23
C SER A 426 -20.44 0.84 4.82
N GLN A 427 -19.45 0.95 3.93
CA GLN A 427 -18.58 -0.18 3.55
C GLN A 427 -17.65 -0.60 4.70
N VAL A 428 -17.05 0.35 5.41
CA VAL A 428 -16.24 0.05 6.60
C VAL A 428 -17.09 -0.54 7.73
N ASP A 429 -18.26 0.03 7.99
CA ASP A 429 -19.20 -0.49 8.98
C ASP A 429 -19.62 -1.92 8.63
N TYR A 430 -19.85 -2.22 7.35
CA TYR A 430 -20.11 -3.59 6.89
C TYR A 430 -18.94 -4.53 7.23
N ILE A 431 -17.69 -4.13 6.96
CA ILE A 431 -16.49 -4.91 7.34
C ILE A 431 -16.42 -5.11 8.86
N LEU A 432 -16.80 -4.10 9.65
CA LEU A 432 -16.70 -4.14 11.11
C LEU A 432 -17.89 -4.84 11.80
N GLY A 433 -18.93 -5.23 11.05
CA GLY A 433 -20.02 -6.09 11.55
C GLY A 433 -21.44 -5.57 11.31
N SER A 434 -21.61 -4.39 10.73
CA SER A 434 -22.93 -3.86 10.30
C SER A 434 -23.38 -4.52 8.98
N ASN A 435 -23.52 -5.83 9.02
CA ASN A 435 -23.92 -6.66 7.88
C ASN A 435 -25.00 -7.68 8.30
N PRO A 436 -25.66 -8.38 7.36
CA PRO A 436 -26.74 -9.31 7.67
C PRO A 436 -26.37 -10.44 8.64
N ARG A 437 -25.07 -10.73 8.80
CA ARG A 437 -24.56 -11.77 9.70
C ARG A 437 -24.13 -11.25 11.07
N ALA A 438 -24.17 -9.93 11.30
CA ALA A 438 -23.65 -9.28 12.51
C ALA A 438 -22.23 -9.76 12.88
N THR A 439 -21.37 -9.97 11.87
CA THR A 439 -20.04 -10.58 12.02
C THR A 439 -19.00 -9.64 11.44
N SER A 440 -17.99 -9.25 12.24
CA SER A 440 -16.85 -8.51 11.72
C SER A 440 -16.02 -9.41 10.80
N TYR A 441 -15.56 -8.88 9.67
CA TYR A 441 -14.56 -9.52 8.81
C TYR A 441 -13.12 -9.10 9.16
N MET A 442 -12.94 -8.34 10.25
CA MET A 442 -11.64 -8.05 10.85
C MET A 442 -11.42 -8.97 12.06
N VAL A 443 -10.40 -9.83 11.98
CA VAL A 443 -10.07 -10.77 13.04
C VAL A 443 -9.76 -10.03 14.35
N GLY A 444 -10.43 -10.42 15.43
CA GLY A 444 -10.25 -9.84 16.76
C GLY A 444 -11.01 -8.54 17.00
N TYR A 445 -11.86 -8.06 16.07
CA TYR A 445 -12.71 -6.88 16.27
C TYR A 445 -14.19 -7.27 16.44
N GLY A 446 -14.90 -6.58 17.34
CA GLY A 446 -16.30 -6.86 17.64
C GLY A 446 -16.53 -8.16 18.41
N ALA A 447 -17.80 -8.52 18.61
CA ALA A 447 -18.20 -9.70 19.39
C ALA A 447 -18.06 -11.01 18.60
N THR A 448 -18.23 -10.96 17.28
CA THR A 448 -18.19 -12.12 16.38
C THR A 448 -17.27 -11.80 15.22
N PHE A 449 -16.24 -12.62 15.00
CA PHE A 449 -15.24 -12.47 13.94
C PHE A 449 -14.64 -13.83 13.53
N PRO A 450 -14.04 -13.96 12.33
CA PRO A 450 -13.38 -15.17 11.86
C PRO A 450 -12.32 -15.70 12.83
N GLN A 451 -12.39 -16.99 13.11
CA GLN A 451 -11.47 -17.71 13.98
C GLN A 451 -10.51 -18.61 13.18
N GLN A 452 -10.80 -18.88 11.91
CA GLN A 452 -10.10 -19.85 11.07
C GLN A 452 -9.52 -19.21 9.80
N ALA A 453 -8.93 -18.02 9.91
CA ALA A 453 -8.28 -17.35 8.78
C ALA A 453 -7.28 -18.29 8.06
N HIS A 454 -7.30 -18.29 6.72
CA HIS A 454 -6.34 -19.02 5.88
C HIS A 454 -4.96 -18.40 6.02
N HIS A 455 -4.20 -18.81 7.04
CA HIS A 455 -2.89 -18.22 7.34
C HIS A 455 -1.98 -19.20 8.10
N ARG A 456 -0.82 -19.52 7.54
CA ARG A 456 0.12 -20.51 8.10
C ARG A 456 0.61 -20.14 9.50
N GLY A 457 1.15 -18.93 9.66
CA GLY A 457 1.63 -18.44 10.97
C GLY A 457 0.55 -18.38 12.06
N ALA A 458 -0.71 -18.13 11.70
CA ALA A 458 -1.82 -18.07 12.63
C ALA A 458 -2.33 -19.47 13.02
N SER A 459 -2.43 -20.37 12.03
CA SER A 459 -3.04 -21.69 12.16
C SER A 459 -2.16 -22.75 12.83
N ILE A 460 -0.84 -22.54 12.88
CA ILE A 460 0.12 -23.46 13.51
C ILE A 460 0.58 -22.87 14.84
N VAL A 461 0.72 -23.70 15.89
CA VAL A 461 1.21 -23.26 17.20
C VAL A 461 2.53 -22.47 17.06
N SER A 462 2.65 -21.33 17.76
CA SER A 462 3.84 -20.50 17.71
C SER A 462 5.12 -21.28 18.02
N VAL A 463 6.20 -21.00 17.29
CA VAL A 463 7.54 -21.56 17.56
C VAL A 463 8.05 -21.21 18.97
N LYS A 464 7.55 -20.13 19.57
CA LYS A 464 7.88 -19.75 20.95
C LYS A 464 7.15 -20.60 22.00
N ALA A 465 5.98 -21.12 21.65
CA ALA A 465 5.20 -21.99 22.53
C ALA A 465 5.62 -23.45 22.37
N ASP A 466 5.86 -23.89 21.14
CA ASP A 466 6.38 -25.22 20.81
C ASP A 466 7.46 -25.10 19.71
N PRO A 467 8.75 -25.25 20.06
CA PRO A 467 9.85 -25.12 19.11
C PRO A 467 10.05 -26.37 18.24
N SER A 468 9.25 -27.42 18.41
CA SER A 468 9.36 -28.62 17.58
C SER A 468 9.10 -28.29 16.11
N PHE A 469 9.94 -28.82 15.22
CA PHE A 469 9.88 -28.52 13.79
C PHE A 469 8.57 -29.01 13.16
N VAL A 470 7.88 -28.13 12.44
CA VAL A 470 6.68 -28.49 11.66
C VAL A 470 7.07 -28.68 10.20
N SER A 471 7.11 -29.95 9.77
CA SER A 471 7.42 -30.31 8.38
C SER A 471 6.30 -29.90 7.42
N CYS A 472 6.65 -29.73 6.14
CA CYS A 472 5.75 -29.36 5.04
C CYS A 472 4.39 -30.10 5.06
N GLN A 473 4.43 -31.44 5.07
CA GLN A 473 3.21 -32.26 5.10
C GLN A 473 2.66 -32.45 6.52
N GLY A 474 3.52 -32.41 7.55
CA GLY A 474 3.07 -32.46 8.95
C GLY A 474 2.14 -31.30 9.30
N GLY A 475 2.39 -30.13 8.70
CA GLY A 475 1.55 -28.95 8.73
C GLY A 475 0.12 -29.18 8.22
N PHE A 476 -0.01 -29.76 7.02
CA PHE A 476 -1.31 -30.11 6.45
C PHE A 476 -2.06 -31.12 7.32
N ASN A 477 -1.36 -32.17 7.73
CA ASN A 477 -1.92 -33.27 8.51
C ASN A 477 -2.41 -32.83 9.90
N SER A 478 -1.74 -31.87 10.53
CA SER A 478 -1.97 -31.52 11.95
C SER A 478 -2.72 -30.20 12.14
N TRP A 479 -2.60 -29.25 11.20
CA TRP A 479 -3.04 -27.87 11.41
C TRP A 479 -4.00 -27.37 10.34
N TYR A 480 -3.73 -27.58 9.05
CA TYR A 480 -4.53 -27.00 7.97
C TYR A 480 -6.02 -27.43 8.02
N HIS A 481 -6.29 -28.72 8.19
CA HIS A 481 -7.66 -29.26 8.22
C HIS A 481 -8.32 -29.22 9.61
N ARG A 482 -7.67 -28.65 10.62
CA ARG A 482 -8.18 -28.63 12.00
C ARG A 482 -9.40 -27.72 12.09
N ARG A 483 -10.56 -28.23 12.50
CA ARG A 483 -11.83 -27.47 12.60
C ARG A 483 -11.88 -26.46 13.77
N GLY A 484 -10.86 -26.41 14.62
CA GLY A 484 -10.79 -25.46 15.72
C GLY A 484 -10.21 -24.11 15.29
N SER A 485 -10.41 -23.08 16.11
CA SER A 485 -9.80 -21.77 15.93
C SER A 485 -8.28 -21.84 15.74
N ASN A 486 -7.74 -20.89 15.00
CA ASN A 486 -6.30 -20.70 14.86
C ASN A 486 -5.66 -20.48 16.25
N PRO A 487 -4.59 -21.21 16.61
CA PRO A 487 -3.93 -21.10 17.92
C PRO A 487 -3.33 -19.72 18.17
N ASN A 488 -2.92 -18.99 17.12
CA ASN A 488 -2.48 -17.62 17.22
C ASN A 488 -3.53 -16.70 16.60
N LEU A 489 -4.13 -15.83 17.40
CA LEU A 489 -5.12 -14.87 16.91
C LEU A 489 -4.43 -13.83 16.01
N LEU A 490 -4.84 -13.77 14.74
CA LEU A 490 -4.31 -12.86 13.73
C LEU A 490 -4.98 -11.48 13.81
N VAL A 491 -4.81 -10.81 14.95
CA VAL A 491 -5.51 -9.55 15.28
C VAL A 491 -5.33 -8.52 14.16
N GLY A 492 -6.45 -7.97 13.70
CA GLY A 492 -6.51 -6.90 12.70
C GLY A 492 -6.50 -7.36 11.26
N ALA A 493 -6.28 -8.63 10.97
CA ALA A 493 -6.39 -9.15 9.61
C ALA A 493 -7.81 -8.98 9.07
N THR A 494 -7.95 -8.30 7.94
CA THR A 494 -9.22 -8.21 7.22
C THR A 494 -9.29 -9.31 6.17
N VAL A 495 -10.15 -10.30 6.38
CA VAL A 495 -10.29 -11.46 5.48
C VAL A 495 -11.02 -11.09 4.18
N GLY A 496 -11.02 -11.99 3.21
CA GLY A 496 -11.63 -11.82 1.88
C GLY A 496 -13.13 -11.49 1.85
N GLY A 497 -13.86 -11.83 2.93
CA GLY A 497 -15.23 -11.41 3.15
C GLY A 497 -16.28 -12.38 2.56
N PRO A 498 -17.55 -11.98 2.53
CA PRO A 498 -18.65 -12.86 2.11
C PRO A 498 -18.75 -13.01 0.59
N ASP A 499 -19.54 -13.99 0.16
CA ASP A 499 -19.97 -14.14 -1.24
C ASP A 499 -20.98 -13.05 -1.68
N GLU A 500 -21.44 -13.14 -2.94
CA GLU A 500 -22.36 -12.17 -3.54
C GLU A 500 -23.74 -12.07 -2.86
N TYR A 501 -24.05 -13.01 -1.95
CA TYR A 501 -25.31 -13.12 -1.22
C TYR A 501 -25.15 -12.90 0.28
N ASP A 502 -24.04 -12.29 0.70
CA ASP A 502 -23.69 -12.04 2.11
C ASP A 502 -23.45 -13.33 2.95
N ASN A 503 -23.22 -14.49 2.32
CA ASN A 503 -22.85 -15.70 3.04
C ASN A 503 -21.34 -15.75 3.28
N PHE A 504 -20.96 -16.24 4.47
CA PHE A 504 -19.57 -16.39 4.86
C PHE A 504 -19.38 -17.70 5.63
N ALA A 505 -18.39 -18.49 5.21
CA ALA A 505 -17.97 -19.72 5.89
C ALA A 505 -16.56 -19.52 6.47
N ASP A 506 -16.47 -19.47 7.81
CA ASP A 506 -15.21 -19.37 8.57
C ASP A 506 -14.48 -20.71 8.58
N GLU A 507 -13.93 -21.08 7.42
CA GLU A 507 -13.23 -22.33 7.17
C GLU A 507 -11.84 -22.04 6.60
N ARG A 508 -10.79 -22.58 7.22
CA ARG A 508 -9.40 -22.29 6.85
C ARG A 508 -9.06 -22.69 5.41
N ASP A 509 -9.73 -23.70 4.87
CA ASP A 509 -9.58 -24.15 3.49
C ASP A 509 -10.43 -23.36 2.48
N ASN A 510 -11.31 -22.48 2.94
CA ASN A 510 -12.04 -21.50 2.13
C ASN A 510 -11.20 -20.22 1.96
N TYR A 511 -10.09 -20.33 1.23
CA TYR A 511 -9.15 -19.22 1.03
C TYR A 511 -9.78 -18.01 0.31
N GLU A 512 -10.79 -18.21 -0.55
CA GLU A 512 -11.48 -17.10 -1.23
C GLU A 512 -12.09 -16.08 -0.23
N GLN A 513 -12.62 -16.57 0.89
CA GLN A 513 -13.28 -15.74 1.90
C GLN A 513 -12.43 -15.49 3.16
N THR A 514 -11.60 -16.45 3.56
CA THR A 514 -10.90 -16.41 4.86
C THR A 514 -9.43 -15.99 4.78
N GLU A 515 -8.88 -15.83 3.57
CA GLU A 515 -7.54 -15.30 3.38
C GLU A 515 -7.53 -13.79 3.63
N ALA A 516 -6.54 -13.33 4.39
CA ALA A 516 -6.27 -11.90 4.57
C ALA A 516 -4.99 -11.56 3.82
N THR A 517 -4.98 -10.39 3.18
CA THR A 517 -3.81 -9.90 2.44
C THR A 517 -3.40 -8.53 2.95
N THR A 518 -2.11 -8.22 2.77
CA THR A 518 -1.54 -6.90 3.13
C THR A 518 -2.29 -5.73 2.49
N TYR A 519 -2.71 -5.87 1.23
CA TYR A 519 -3.40 -4.83 0.48
C TYR A 519 -4.88 -4.65 0.84
N ASN A 520 -5.50 -5.54 1.63
CA ASN A 520 -6.81 -5.28 2.23
C ASN A 520 -6.71 -4.21 3.33
N ASN A 521 -5.65 -4.30 4.14
CA ASN A 521 -5.49 -3.45 5.32
C ASN A 521 -4.89 -2.07 4.98
N ALA A 522 -4.06 -1.97 3.94
CA ALA A 522 -3.34 -0.75 3.60
C ALA A 522 -4.22 0.46 3.27
N PRO A 523 -5.30 0.35 2.46
CA PRO A 523 -6.27 1.44 2.32
C PRO A 523 -7.19 1.60 3.53
N LEU A 524 -7.51 0.50 4.23
CA LEU A 524 -8.44 0.49 5.35
C LEU A 524 -7.94 1.35 6.52
N MET A 525 -6.63 1.30 6.86
CA MET A 525 -6.07 2.12 7.92
C MET A 525 -6.28 3.63 7.68
N GLY A 526 -6.21 4.09 6.42
CA GLY A 526 -6.51 5.48 6.07
C GLY A 526 -7.96 5.85 6.34
N VAL A 527 -8.91 5.03 5.88
CA VAL A 527 -10.33 5.30 6.09
C VAL A 527 -10.71 5.24 7.56
N LEU A 528 -10.17 4.28 8.33
CA LEU A 528 -10.38 4.19 9.77
C LEU A 528 -9.87 5.42 10.50
N ALA A 529 -8.67 5.91 10.16
CA ALA A 529 -8.15 7.16 10.71
C ALA A 529 -9.08 8.35 10.37
N ARG A 530 -9.55 8.42 9.11
CA ARG A 530 -10.47 9.46 8.68
C ARG A 530 -11.82 9.44 9.42
N LEU A 531 -12.36 8.25 9.68
CA LEU A 531 -13.63 8.07 10.40
C LEU A 531 -13.48 8.33 11.90
N HIS A 532 -12.36 7.91 12.49
CA HIS A 532 -12.01 8.18 13.90
C HIS A 532 -11.85 9.68 14.17
N GLY A 533 -11.17 10.41 13.28
CA GLY A 533 -10.96 11.86 13.43
C GLY A 533 -12.23 12.73 13.34
N GLY A 534 -13.36 12.17 12.90
CA GLY A 534 -14.65 12.85 12.85
C GLY A 534 -14.75 13.99 11.81
N GLY A 535 -15.74 14.88 11.98
CA GLY A 535 -16.02 16.00 11.08
C GLY A 535 -15.10 17.22 11.25
N ARG A 536 -13.90 17.07 11.84
CA ARG A 536 -12.92 18.16 11.93
C ARG A 536 -12.68 18.71 10.53
N ARG A 537 -12.98 20.00 10.34
CA ARG A 537 -12.92 20.68 9.03
C ARG A 537 -11.55 20.47 8.40
N PHE A 538 -11.55 19.85 7.22
CA PHE A 538 -10.48 19.94 6.23
C PHE A 538 -10.35 21.42 5.84
N GLY A 539 -9.57 22.20 6.59
CA GLY A 539 -9.51 23.65 6.43
C GLY A 539 -8.64 24.29 7.48
N ARG A 540 -7.37 24.52 7.13
CA ARG A 540 -6.24 25.03 7.95
C ARG A 540 -5.41 23.96 8.66
N SER A 541 -4.79 23.08 7.89
CA SER A 541 -3.45 22.58 8.20
C SER A 541 -2.88 22.06 6.89
N SER A 542 -1.67 22.48 6.54
CA SER A 542 -0.94 22.03 5.37
C SER A 542 -0.94 20.50 5.33
N SER A 543 -1.51 19.91 4.27
CA SER A 543 -1.11 18.53 3.98
C SER A 543 0.43 18.54 3.88
N LEU A 544 1.13 17.48 4.32
CA LEU A 544 2.59 17.39 4.17
C LEU A 544 3.05 17.66 2.72
N ALA A 545 2.15 17.48 1.74
CA ALA A 545 2.34 17.82 0.32
C ALA A 545 2.18 19.32 -0.04
N ASP A 546 1.61 20.17 0.82
CA ASP A 546 1.50 21.61 0.62
C ASP A 546 2.71 22.38 1.16
N GLU A 547 3.38 21.90 2.23
CA GLU A 547 4.66 22.46 2.68
C GLU A 547 5.79 22.21 1.67
N VAL A 548 5.81 21.06 0.99
CA VAL A 548 6.82 20.73 -0.04
C VAL A 548 6.66 21.57 -1.32
N SER A 549 5.48 22.17 -1.54
CA SER A 549 5.21 22.96 -2.75
C SER A 549 5.42 24.46 -2.55
N ALA A 550 5.48 24.94 -1.31
CA ALA A 550 5.65 26.36 -0.99
C ALA A 550 7.13 26.81 -1.02
N THR A 551 8.08 25.87 -1.02
CA THR A 551 9.53 26.13 -0.93
C THR A 551 10.28 26.08 -2.26
N THR A 552 9.61 25.94 -3.41
CA THR A 552 10.31 25.90 -4.71
C THR A 552 9.67 26.77 -5.79
N LEU A 553 10.47 27.73 -6.28
CA LEU A 553 10.37 28.52 -7.52
C LEU A 553 9.48 29.77 -7.50
N LYS A 554 10.01 30.87 -6.97
CA LYS A 554 9.82 32.20 -7.60
C LYS A 554 10.88 32.37 -8.70
N ASN A 555 10.48 32.20 -9.95
CA ASN A 555 11.21 32.68 -11.11
C ASN A 555 10.76 34.11 -11.40
N ASP A 556 11.56 35.11 -11.02
CA ASP A 556 11.44 36.46 -11.56
C ASP A 556 12.71 36.80 -12.34
N ASN A 557 12.53 37.03 -13.63
CA ASN A 557 13.56 37.47 -14.55
C ASN A 557 12.99 38.70 -15.29
N GLN A 558 13.33 39.92 -14.85
CA GLN A 558 13.68 41.05 -15.72
C GLN A 558 14.02 42.36 -14.96
N THR A 559 15.07 43.00 -15.50
CA THR A 559 15.46 44.44 -15.49
C THR A 559 16.12 45.11 -14.25
N SER A 560 17.46 45.15 -14.32
CA SER A 560 18.35 46.34 -14.31
C SER A 560 18.52 47.28 -13.09
N LEU A 561 19.80 47.39 -12.69
CA LEU A 561 20.57 48.47 -12.00
C LEU A 561 20.86 48.34 -10.47
N PRO A 562 21.99 48.89 -9.95
CA PRO A 562 22.92 48.20 -9.03
C PRO A 562 22.93 48.78 -7.58
N PRO A 563 23.85 48.34 -6.68
CA PRO A 563 23.59 47.63 -5.41
C PRO A 563 23.45 48.55 -4.16
N PRO A 564 22.94 48.01 -3.02
CA PRO A 564 23.84 47.97 -1.85
C PRO A 564 23.68 46.77 -0.89
N SER A 565 24.84 46.43 -0.32
CA SER A 565 25.16 45.73 0.95
C SER A 565 24.52 44.37 1.26
N LEU A 566 25.32 43.34 0.96
CA LEU A 566 25.38 42.04 1.63
C LEU A 566 25.65 42.20 3.14
N ALA A 567 24.68 41.84 3.97
CA ALA A 567 24.88 41.07 5.20
C ALA A 567 23.52 40.73 5.83
N ALA A 568 23.34 39.45 6.19
CA ALA A 568 22.38 38.95 7.19
C ALA A 568 21.05 38.29 6.76
N ALA A 569 20.87 37.77 5.54
CA ALA A 569 19.62 37.03 5.22
C ALA A 569 19.76 35.77 4.33
N ALA A 570 20.87 35.04 4.41
CA ALA A 570 21.04 33.77 3.68
C ALA A 570 21.65 32.69 4.58
N ALA A 571 20.83 32.05 5.43
CA ALA A 571 21.32 30.99 6.31
C ALA A 571 20.29 29.88 6.67
N GLU A 572 19.21 29.68 5.92
CA GLU A 572 18.19 28.66 6.31
C GLU A 572 18.01 27.46 5.37
N ASP A 573 18.81 27.28 4.31
CA ASP A 573 18.67 26.08 3.45
C ASP A 573 19.98 25.50 2.90
N ALA A 574 21.11 25.86 3.50
CA ALA A 574 22.39 25.26 3.16
C ALA A 574 22.68 24.09 4.11
N SER A 575 23.00 22.92 3.56
CA SER A 575 23.64 21.84 4.33
C SER A 575 24.74 22.44 5.21
N PRO A 576 24.76 22.18 6.54
CA PRO A 576 25.79 22.67 7.42
C PRO A 576 27.14 21.98 7.15
N ILE A 577 27.19 21.06 6.18
CA ILE A 577 28.41 20.49 5.66
C ILE A 577 28.77 21.20 4.36
N GLU A 578 29.90 21.90 4.36
CA GLU A 578 30.46 22.58 3.20
C GLU A 578 31.42 21.64 2.46
N ILE A 579 31.32 21.58 1.14
CA ILE A 579 32.24 20.82 0.28
C ILE A 579 33.00 21.80 -0.61
N GLU A 580 34.33 21.77 -0.51
CA GLU A 580 35.22 22.50 -1.40
C GLU A 580 36.01 21.50 -2.26
N GLN A 581 36.05 21.73 -3.57
CA GLN A 581 36.84 20.92 -4.51
C GLN A 581 37.90 21.77 -5.20
N LYS A 582 39.17 21.37 -5.10
CA LYS A 582 40.31 22.11 -5.67
C LYS A 582 41.24 21.21 -6.46
N ALA A 583 41.58 21.62 -7.68
CA ALA A 583 42.67 20.99 -8.42
C ALA A 583 44.02 21.33 -7.76
N THR A 584 44.78 20.30 -7.39
CA THR A 584 46.04 20.44 -6.63
C THR A 584 47.28 20.08 -7.45
N ALA A 585 47.11 19.29 -8.51
CA ALA A 585 48.17 18.96 -9.46
C ALA A 585 47.55 18.60 -10.81
N SER A 586 48.32 18.72 -11.89
CA SER A 586 47.94 18.28 -13.23
C SER A 586 49.14 17.73 -14.00
N TRP A 587 48.92 16.71 -14.82
CA TRP A 587 49.94 16.15 -15.72
C TRP A 587 49.28 15.62 -16.99
N THR A 588 50.07 15.48 -18.05
CA THR A 588 49.61 14.93 -19.33
C THR A 588 50.22 13.56 -19.54
N GLU A 589 49.36 12.57 -19.78
CA GLU A 589 49.78 11.20 -20.09
C GLU A 589 49.04 10.72 -21.35
N ARG A 590 49.80 10.26 -22.35
CA ARG A 590 49.27 9.77 -23.64
C ARG A 590 48.28 10.73 -24.31
N GLY A 591 48.62 12.02 -24.31
CA GLY A 591 47.80 13.08 -24.94
C GLY A 591 46.54 13.49 -24.15
N LYS A 592 46.33 12.96 -22.94
CA LYS A 592 45.20 13.31 -22.07
C LYS A 592 45.71 13.98 -20.79
N THR A 593 45.16 15.15 -20.46
CA THR A 593 45.49 15.89 -19.23
C THR A 593 44.64 15.36 -18.06
N TYR A 594 45.31 14.92 -17.00
CA TYR A 594 44.70 14.49 -15.74
C TYR A 594 44.93 15.55 -14.67
N HIS A 595 43.98 15.65 -13.75
CA HIS A 595 44.07 16.50 -12.57
C HIS A 595 43.88 15.67 -11.31
N ARG A 596 44.64 16.00 -10.26
CA ARG A 596 44.39 15.54 -8.89
C ARG A 596 43.51 16.57 -8.19
N TYR A 597 42.27 16.18 -7.89
CA TYR A 597 41.35 17.00 -7.11
C TYR A 597 41.42 16.62 -5.64
N ALA A 598 41.63 17.62 -4.79
CA ALA A 598 41.44 17.51 -3.36
C ALA A 598 40.05 18.04 -3.00
N VAL A 599 39.31 17.24 -2.23
CA VAL A 599 37.98 17.57 -1.74
C VAL A 599 38.07 17.72 -0.25
N THR A 600 37.66 18.88 0.26
CA THR A 600 37.58 19.17 1.68
C THR A 600 36.12 19.24 2.08
N VAL A 601 35.74 18.45 3.09
CA VAL A 601 34.39 18.42 3.65
C VAL A 601 34.45 19.00 5.06
N THR A 602 33.77 20.11 5.30
CA THR A 602 33.86 20.88 6.54
C THR A 602 32.53 20.89 7.27
N ASN A 603 32.53 20.52 8.55
CA ASN A 603 31.36 20.66 9.41
C ASN A 603 31.25 22.11 9.91
N ARG A 604 30.29 22.86 9.37
CA ARG A 604 29.91 24.22 9.80
C ARG A 604 28.78 24.22 10.83
N SER A 605 28.24 23.06 11.20
CA SER A 605 27.26 22.97 12.28
C SER A 605 27.92 23.22 13.65
N PRO A 606 27.17 23.68 14.66
CA PRO A 606 27.67 23.81 16.03
C PRO A 606 27.82 22.45 16.75
N LYS A 607 27.49 21.33 16.11
CA LYS A 607 27.40 19.99 16.71
C LYS A 607 28.32 18.99 16.00
N THR A 608 28.55 17.83 16.60
CA THR A 608 29.35 16.78 15.97
C THR A 608 28.51 16.03 14.93
N VAL A 609 29.09 15.83 13.76
CA VAL A 609 28.45 15.11 12.65
C VAL A 609 28.95 13.67 12.63
N HIS A 610 28.03 12.73 12.71
CA HIS A 610 28.25 11.29 12.67
C HIS A 610 27.73 10.71 11.35
N GLU A 611 28.25 9.55 10.96
CA GLU A 611 27.76 8.81 9.79
C GLU A 611 27.67 9.69 8.53
N LEU A 612 28.72 10.46 8.24
CA LEU A 612 28.74 11.35 7.08
C LEU A 612 28.88 10.52 5.79
N HIS A 613 27.84 10.52 4.97
CA HIS A 613 27.78 9.89 3.66
C HIS A 613 28.00 10.92 2.54
N ILE A 614 28.89 10.55 1.60
CA ILE A 614 29.35 11.38 0.50
C ILE A 614 28.99 10.68 -0.82
N GLY A 615 28.21 11.37 -1.64
CA GLY A 615 27.92 10.97 -3.01
C GLY A 615 28.99 11.50 -3.96
N ILE A 616 29.44 10.65 -4.89
CA ILE A 616 30.34 11.04 -5.98
C ILE A 616 29.78 10.48 -7.29
N SER A 617 29.52 11.34 -8.27
CA SER A 617 29.16 10.93 -9.65
C SER A 617 30.07 11.57 -10.70
N LYS A 618 29.98 11.05 -11.93
CA LYS A 618 30.90 11.39 -13.04
C LYS A 618 32.39 11.18 -12.66
N LEU A 619 32.62 10.20 -11.79
CA LEU A 619 33.96 9.78 -11.38
C LEU A 619 34.47 8.71 -12.34
N SER A 620 35.64 8.93 -12.92
CA SER A 620 36.29 7.97 -13.82
C SER A 620 37.57 7.35 -13.24
N GLY A 621 38.12 7.92 -12.16
CA GLY A 621 39.32 7.41 -11.48
C GLY A 621 39.04 6.86 -10.09
N LYS A 622 40.11 6.46 -9.39
CA LYS A 622 40.04 6.02 -7.99
C LYS A 622 39.90 7.21 -7.04
N VAL A 623 39.31 6.94 -5.87
CA VAL A 623 39.20 7.86 -4.73
C VAL A 623 40.06 7.33 -3.59
N TRP A 624 40.72 8.23 -2.86
CA TRP A 624 41.53 7.92 -1.69
C TRP A 624 41.14 8.83 -0.52
N GLY A 625 41.18 8.32 0.71
CA GLY A 625 40.87 9.08 1.93
C GLY A 625 39.42 8.96 2.40
N VAL A 626 38.62 8.09 1.77
CA VAL A 626 37.26 7.70 2.18
C VAL A 626 37.06 6.21 1.96
N ASP A 627 36.21 5.59 2.77
CA ASP A 627 35.85 4.17 2.65
C ASP A 627 34.62 4.01 1.75
N LYS A 628 34.61 2.98 0.90
CA LYS A 628 33.47 2.70 0.02
C LYS A 628 32.32 2.12 0.84
N ALA A 629 31.14 2.72 0.73
CA ALA A 629 29.91 2.28 1.39
C ALA A 629 28.86 1.83 0.36
N ARG A 630 27.79 1.18 0.83
CA ARG A 630 26.71 0.62 -0.01
C ARG A 630 26.09 1.65 -0.97
N TYR A 631 26.01 2.93 -0.59
CA TYR A 631 25.39 4.01 -1.38
C TYR A 631 26.31 5.24 -1.59
N GLY A 632 27.62 5.02 -1.71
CA GLY A 632 28.60 6.10 -1.93
C GLY A 632 29.89 5.88 -1.15
N TYR A 633 30.33 6.92 -0.45
CA TYR A 633 31.55 6.93 0.34
C TYR A 633 31.26 7.44 1.76
N VAL A 634 32.04 6.99 2.73
CA VAL A 634 31.98 7.48 4.12
C VAL A 634 33.38 7.88 4.57
N LEU A 635 33.46 8.67 5.64
CA LEU A 635 34.75 8.94 6.27
C LEU A 635 35.41 7.63 6.72
N PRO A 636 36.76 7.54 6.69
CA PRO A 636 37.46 6.34 7.09
C PRO A 636 37.10 5.90 8.50
N SER A 637 37.13 4.60 8.77
CA SER A 637 36.82 4.04 10.11
C SER A 637 37.59 4.65 11.29
N TRP A 638 38.80 5.21 11.07
CA TRP A 638 39.59 5.92 12.09
C TRP A 638 39.14 7.38 12.32
N LEU A 639 38.22 7.89 11.51
CA LEU A 639 37.57 9.20 11.64
C LEU A 639 36.03 9.04 11.52
N PRO A 640 35.37 8.39 12.50
CA PRO A 640 33.95 8.04 12.41
C PRO A 640 32.99 9.24 12.54
N SER A 641 33.50 10.40 12.93
CA SER A 641 32.73 11.62 13.16
C SER A 641 33.55 12.86 12.86
N LEU A 642 32.87 13.94 12.49
CA LEU A 642 33.45 15.23 12.17
C LEU A 642 32.97 16.28 13.20
N PRO A 643 33.81 16.68 14.18
CA PRO A 643 33.43 17.69 15.17
C PRO A 643 33.13 19.06 14.56
N ALA A 644 32.44 19.93 15.31
CA ALA A 644 32.12 21.29 14.88
C ALA A 644 33.38 22.06 14.44
N GLY A 645 33.32 22.68 13.27
CA GLY A 645 34.41 23.45 12.67
C GLY A 645 35.58 22.61 12.12
N LYS A 646 35.51 21.28 12.17
CA LYS A 646 36.57 20.40 11.64
C LYS A 646 36.28 19.99 10.19
N SER A 647 37.35 19.66 9.50
CA SER A 647 37.31 19.23 8.10
C SER A 647 37.96 17.87 7.92
N ALA A 648 37.42 17.08 7.00
CA ALA A 648 38.02 15.88 6.47
C ALA A 648 38.36 16.11 4.99
N ALA A 649 39.42 15.48 4.49
CA ALA A 649 39.81 15.62 3.10
C ALA A 649 40.01 14.27 2.43
N PHE A 650 39.60 14.20 1.17
CA PHE A 650 39.83 13.03 0.32
C PHE A 650 40.22 13.51 -1.09
N VAL A 651 40.78 12.61 -1.89
CA VAL A 651 41.30 12.98 -3.21
C VAL A 651 40.85 12.01 -4.28
N TYR A 652 40.70 12.50 -5.50
CA TYR A 652 40.49 11.67 -6.68
C TYR A 652 41.28 12.23 -7.87
N ILE A 653 41.54 11.37 -8.85
CA ILE A 653 42.29 11.71 -10.06
C ILE A 653 41.40 11.46 -11.27
N GLN A 654 41.20 12.47 -12.12
CA GLN A 654 40.59 12.27 -13.44
C GLN A 654 40.89 13.42 -14.40
N ALA A 655 40.61 13.20 -15.68
CA ALA A 655 40.58 14.28 -16.66
C ALA A 655 39.38 15.20 -16.42
N ALA A 656 39.50 16.48 -16.79
CA ALA A 656 38.41 17.44 -16.68
C ALA A 656 37.17 16.96 -17.48
N PRO A 657 35.94 17.26 -17.01
CA PRO A 657 35.58 18.09 -15.85
C PRO A 657 35.77 17.39 -14.48
N PRO A 658 35.76 18.12 -13.34
CA PRO A 658 35.76 17.54 -11.99
C PRO A 658 34.55 16.62 -11.75
N ALA A 659 34.67 15.71 -10.78
CA ALA A 659 33.56 14.86 -10.37
C ALA A 659 32.52 15.70 -9.62
N HIS A 660 31.27 15.27 -9.67
CA HIS A 660 30.23 15.87 -8.86
C HIS A 660 30.31 15.25 -7.47
N VAL A 661 30.52 16.07 -6.44
CA VAL A 661 30.59 15.61 -5.04
C VAL A 661 29.52 16.35 -4.24
N TRP A 662 28.74 15.60 -3.47
CA TRP A 662 27.72 16.15 -2.58
C TRP A 662 27.58 15.28 -1.33
N VAL A 663 26.93 15.82 -0.29
CA VAL A 663 26.59 15.06 0.91
C VAL A 663 25.28 14.31 0.67
N THR A 664 25.25 13.00 0.88
CA THR A 664 24.05 12.17 0.72
C THR A 664 23.29 11.95 2.02
N GLY A 665 23.95 12.11 3.17
CA GLY A 665 23.31 12.01 4.48
C GLY A 665 24.32 12.15 5.63
N TYR A 666 23.82 12.46 6.82
CA TYR A 666 24.59 12.49 8.06
C TYR A 666 23.65 12.53 9.28
N LYS A 667 24.19 12.25 10.46
CA LYS A 667 23.50 12.43 11.76
C LYS A 667 24.16 13.57 12.53
N ILE A 668 23.38 14.53 13.00
CA ILE A 668 23.85 15.55 13.96
C ILE A 668 23.34 15.16 15.34
N LEU A 669 24.27 14.97 16.30
CA LEU A 669 23.95 14.71 17.71
C LEU A 669 24.19 15.97 18.55
#